data_AF-A0A926EH08-F1
#
_entry.id   AF-A0A926EH08-F1
#
_cell.length_a   1.000
_cell.length_b   1.000
_cell.length_c   1.000
_cell.angle_alpha   90.00
_cell.angle_beta   90.00
_cell.angle_gamma   90.00
#
_symmetry.space_group_name_H-M   'P 1'
#
loop_
_entity.id
_entity.type
_entity.pdbx_description
1 polymer ?
#
loop_
_entity_poly.entity_id
_entity_poly.type
_entity_poly.pdbx_seq_one_letter_code
_entity_poly.pdbx_strand_id
1 'polypeptide(L)'
;MKKRLIGFGLTLVALAAIGFSYKNASDSKQGIYTIGVSERETFYESTYQSYLEANGYQGKMATGEVAVDLSQYSVSENAVATLEPNGISTSEQGKVTWQFEVDTPGFYNLEIGYVPLEGTNSSVERKLYLDGESFFKGMEQISFDRSWVNESDEIEVRRNDEVRPNTIEKVGEQVVFIEDSQKRVAEPYKFYLSKGTHTLTLEAVKEPMCVTGITFKEAPELISYDEKIEQLKEEYPVYGGSLLIGQAERVDGMTTNVVKSSRSILMNSNYSSPRLQPAHAYNIVFNTIGGDSWKTPGDAVTWEIEVPEKGLYQLSFTARQNINRGSVSYRRLKVNGEVPFKEANSIGFPYSTEFVNYIIGDENGAYLIPLEQGKNTITFETVLGEFDRAATEVEECLFIMNETYRKIIQLTGTVPDQYIDYEIDKKLPEVKQVFEQEAIRLNSLLEDVIAVTGEKGEEAVILEKLAYQLTNLAKDPNKVVKEIEQLKNNISSLGLWNMDIASMPLEVDTITLSKENDELIQTIPGFFEKFMHETKRFAATFFGDNTSFSDEAGKDERSVKVWIGTGAVAGATTGSGRDQAQVLMNLVEEAFTPRTGINVQLELIPDSVIIPATLAGEGPDVVIGLPDTQAMNFAVRNALVDLSQFEDFEEIASRYYPSAFESITYQDGVYGLPEQQTFMMMFYRNDILQELGLEVPKTWEEVKDMIPILQANNYDFYMPSTGLYPSLVYQAGGDLYLGEGKDYGIETGLYEEEAMQAFKELTQFFTSYHLPVVADFSNRFRTGEMPIGVAPYSTYTQLQVFASEIKGLWSFGPIPGKVNEDGEINNTFVTATSQAMMMDVAKDKEAAWEFMKWWVDTETQLQYATTTEGIMGPAARYPSANVEVLRQLPWSRSEIEALETQFKATKGVPEVPGAYMTTRMVDYAFKNVVTDGQNPREALYLNAKTINEELTKKRNEFGLSTLENNE
;
A
#
# COMPACT_ATOMS: atom_id res chain seq x y z
N MET A 1 -5.83 -9.60 45.96
CA MET A 1 -5.22 -10.63 45.09
C MET A 1 -5.63 -12.06 45.41
N LYS A 2 -5.26 -12.66 46.57
CA LYS A 2 -5.52 -14.09 46.87
C LYS A 2 -6.98 -14.58 46.73
N LYS A 3 -7.99 -13.75 47.07
CA LYS A 3 -9.41 -14.13 46.92
C LYS A 3 -9.93 -14.12 45.47
N ARG A 4 -9.33 -13.33 44.56
CA ARG A 4 -9.68 -13.33 43.13
C ARG A 4 -9.09 -14.54 42.40
N LEU A 5 -7.87 -14.94 42.76
CA LEU A 5 -7.21 -16.16 42.25
C LEU A 5 -7.97 -17.45 42.61
N ILE A 6 -8.48 -17.55 43.84
CA ILE A 6 -9.24 -18.73 44.29
C ILE A 6 -10.61 -18.82 43.59
N GLY A 7 -11.27 -17.68 43.37
CA GLY A 7 -12.51 -17.63 42.58
C GLY A 7 -12.30 -18.08 41.14
N PHE A 8 -11.22 -17.62 40.51
CA PHE A 8 -10.87 -17.95 39.12
C PHE A 8 -10.50 -19.43 38.93
N GLY A 9 -9.76 -20.01 39.88
CA GLY A 9 -9.43 -21.45 39.86
C GLY A 9 -10.66 -22.35 39.94
N LEU A 10 -11.70 -21.96 40.68
CA LEU A 10 -12.96 -22.72 40.76
C LEU A 10 -13.80 -22.60 39.49
N THR A 11 -13.76 -21.46 38.79
CA THR A 11 -14.46 -21.28 37.51
C THR A 11 -13.81 -22.07 36.37
N LEU A 12 -12.47 -22.11 36.34
CA LEU A 12 -11.70 -22.93 35.39
C LEU A 12 -11.96 -24.43 35.57
N VAL A 13 -12.04 -24.91 36.81
CA VAL A 13 -12.37 -26.32 37.09
C VAL A 13 -13.82 -26.64 36.70
N ALA A 14 -14.75 -25.71 36.86
CA ALA A 14 -16.14 -25.89 36.41
C ALA A 14 -16.26 -25.91 34.87
N LEU A 15 -15.52 -25.06 34.15
CA LEU A 15 -15.49 -25.06 32.68
C LEU A 15 -14.82 -26.32 32.11
N ALA A 16 -13.73 -26.79 32.74
CA ALA A 16 -13.10 -28.06 32.39
C ALA A 16 -14.04 -29.27 32.61
N ALA A 17 -14.88 -29.23 33.66
CA ALA A 17 -15.88 -30.26 33.92
C ALA A 17 -17.05 -30.25 32.90
N ILE A 18 -17.42 -29.07 32.37
CA ILE A 18 -18.43 -28.94 31.31
C ILE A 18 -17.87 -29.45 29.97
N GLY A 19 -16.59 -29.19 29.67
CA GLY A 19 -15.89 -29.74 28.50
C GLY A 19 -15.81 -31.28 28.51
N PHE A 20 -15.78 -31.90 29.69
CA PHE A 20 -15.80 -33.37 29.84
C PHE A 20 -17.08 -34.03 29.29
N SER A 21 -18.18 -33.26 29.14
CA SER A 21 -19.45 -33.76 28.60
C SER A 21 -19.59 -33.62 27.08
N TYR A 22 -18.65 -32.96 26.39
CA TYR A 22 -18.61 -32.89 24.92
C TYR A 22 -17.52 -33.81 24.38
N LYS A 23 -17.85 -35.09 24.24
CA LYS A 23 -17.03 -36.06 23.51
C LYS A 23 -17.68 -36.35 22.16
N ASN A 24 -17.15 -35.70 21.11
CA ASN A 24 -17.01 -36.20 19.73
C ASN A 24 -16.92 -35.00 18.76
N ALA A 25 -15.75 -34.82 18.15
CA ALA A 25 -15.57 -34.31 16.79
C ALA A 25 -14.25 -34.89 16.27
N SER A 26 -14.24 -35.28 15.01
CA SER A 26 -13.42 -36.34 14.40
C SER A 26 -11.90 -36.15 14.46
N ASP A 27 -11.19 -37.19 14.92
CA ASP A 27 -9.84 -37.52 14.48
C ASP A 27 -9.88 -37.88 12.99
N SER A 28 -9.63 -36.93 12.08
CA SER A 28 -9.16 -37.29 10.74
C SER A 28 -7.64 -37.23 10.76
N LYS A 29 -7.01 -38.40 10.86
CA LYS A 29 -5.57 -38.62 10.68
C LYS A 29 -5.07 -38.28 9.26
N GLN A 30 -5.97 -37.96 8.34
CA GLN A 30 -5.65 -37.71 6.94
C GLN A 30 -5.63 -36.20 6.69
N GLY A 31 -4.56 -35.73 6.04
CA GLY A 31 -4.53 -34.39 5.46
C GLY A 31 -5.67 -34.20 4.46
N ILE A 32 -5.96 -32.95 4.14
CA ILE A 32 -7.00 -32.59 3.18
C ILE A 32 -6.29 -32.41 1.84
N TYR A 33 -6.80 -33.03 0.77
CA TYR A 33 -6.29 -32.74 -0.57
C TYR A 33 -6.59 -31.30 -0.93
N THR A 34 -5.65 -30.67 -1.61
CA THR A 34 -5.88 -29.38 -2.24
C THR A 34 -6.97 -29.49 -3.31
N ILE A 35 -7.54 -28.36 -3.69
CA ILE A 35 -8.54 -28.32 -4.77
C ILE A 35 -7.78 -28.18 -6.09
N GLY A 36 -7.86 -29.20 -6.94
CA GLY A 36 -7.44 -29.12 -8.34
C GLY A 36 -8.45 -28.32 -9.18
N VAL A 37 -7.96 -27.66 -10.24
CA VAL A 37 -8.82 -26.86 -11.13
C VAL A 37 -9.52 -27.76 -12.15
N SER A 38 -10.82 -27.52 -12.34
CA SER A 38 -11.61 -28.14 -13.42
C SER A 38 -11.14 -27.68 -14.80
N GLU A 39 -11.11 -28.57 -15.81
CA GLU A 39 -10.81 -28.14 -17.19
C GLU A 39 -11.84 -27.11 -17.67
N ARG A 40 -11.41 -25.86 -17.84
CA ARG A 40 -12.20 -24.76 -18.38
C ARG A 40 -11.44 -24.10 -19.53
N GLU A 41 -12.17 -23.43 -20.42
CA GLU A 41 -11.56 -22.59 -21.45
C GLU A 41 -10.82 -21.41 -20.80
N THR A 42 -9.58 -21.16 -21.23
CA THR A 42 -8.79 -20.01 -20.79
C THR A 42 -9.48 -18.73 -21.20
N PHE A 43 -9.77 -17.86 -20.23
CA PHE A 43 -10.37 -16.55 -20.47
C PHE A 43 -9.27 -15.49 -20.57
N TYR A 44 -9.31 -14.67 -21.62
CA TYR A 44 -8.36 -13.58 -21.84
C TYR A 44 -9.05 -12.23 -21.66
N GLU A 45 -8.30 -11.24 -21.19
CA GLU A 45 -8.74 -9.83 -21.20
C GLU A 45 -9.09 -9.39 -22.62
N SER A 46 -10.12 -8.55 -22.76
CA SER A 46 -10.79 -8.31 -24.04
C SER A 46 -9.90 -7.68 -25.12
N THR A 47 -8.95 -6.80 -24.76
CA THR A 47 -7.99 -6.24 -25.73
C THR A 47 -7.01 -7.31 -26.23
N TYR A 48 -6.53 -8.18 -25.34
CA TYR A 48 -5.65 -9.28 -25.73
C TYR A 48 -6.38 -10.36 -26.54
N GLN A 49 -7.61 -10.71 -26.17
CA GLN A 49 -8.46 -11.61 -26.96
C GLN A 49 -8.68 -11.08 -28.38
N SER A 50 -9.01 -9.79 -28.50
CA SER A 50 -9.19 -9.13 -29.79
C SER A 50 -7.93 -9.17 -30.65
N TYR A 51 -6.75 -9.02 -30.02
CA TYR A 51 -5.46 -9.13 -30.69
C TYR A 51 -5.19 -10.55 -31.21
N LEU A 52 -5.48 -11.59 -30.42
CA LEU A 52 -5.34 -12.99 -30.84
C LEU A 52 -6.25 -13.31 -32.04
N GLU A 53 -7.51 -12.85 -32.00
CA GLU A 53 -8.49 -13.03 -33.08
C GLU A 53 -8.09 -12.27 -34.35
N ALA A 54 -7.66 -11.02 -34.22
CA ALA A 54 -7.23 -10.18 -35.35
C ALA A 54 -6.01 -10.78 -36.08
N ASN A 55 -5.13 -11.47 -35.35
CA ASN A 55 -3.96 -12.15 -35.91
C ASN A 55 -4.21 -13.64 -36.21
N GLY A 56 -5.45 -14.13 -36.05
CA GLY A 56 -5.87 -15.46 -36.46
C GLY A 56 -5.25 -16.60 -35.66
N TYR A 57 -5.06 -16.44 -34.35
CA TYR A 57 -4.57 -17.51 -33.48
C TYR A 57 -5.53 -18.71 -33.50
N GLN A 58 -5.02 -19.90 -33.82
CA GLN A 58 -5.79 -21.15 -33.88
C GLN A 58 -5.18 -22.24 -32.97
N GLY A 59 -4.56 -21.83 -31.85
CA GLY A 59 -3.95 -22.76 -30.89
C GLY A 59 -2.61 -23.35 -31.35
N LYS A 60 -1.89 -22.69 -32.27
CA LYS A 60 -0.59 -23.15 -32.75
C LYS A 60 0.49 -22.09 -32.56
N MET A 61 1.57 -22.48 -31.88
CA MET A 61 2.78 -21.69 -31.76
C MET A 61 3.70 -21.94 -32.96
N ALA A 62 4.60 -20.99 -33.21
CA ALA A 62 5.62 -21.10 -34.21
C ALA A 62 6.74 -22.05 -33.74
N THR A 63 7.22 -22.89 -34.64
CA THR A 63 8.35 -23.79 -34.36
C THR A 63 9.67 -23.04 -34.53
N GLY A 64 10.47 -22.95 -33.47
CA GLY A 64 11.81 -22.36 -33.48
C GLY A 64 11.99 -21.24 -32.46
N GLU A 65 13.18 -20.65 -32.46
CA GLU A 65 13.58 -19.59 -31.54
C GLU A 65 14.07 -18.39 -32.36
N VAL A 66 13.67 -17.18 -31.96
CA VAL A 66 14.20 -15.92 -32.47
C VAL A 66 14.87 -15.17 -31.31
N ALA A 67 16.19 -15.29 -31.22
CA ALA A 67 17.00 -14.57 -30.25
C ALA A 67 17.34 -13.16 -30.77
N VAL A 68 17.21 -12.15 -29.92
CA VAL A 68 17.50 -10.75 -30.25
C VAL A 68 18.95 -10.41 -29.89
N ASP A 69 19.68 -9.81 -30.82
CA ASP A 69 21.05 -9.33 -30.57
C ASP A 69 21.02 -8.05 -29.72
N LEU A 70 21.31 -8.19 -28.42
CA LEU A 70 21.31 -7.07 -27.49
C LEU A 70 22.36 -6.00 -27.78
N SER A 71 23.38 -6.29 -28.61
CA SER A 71 24.42 -5.33 -28.98
C SER A 71 23.96 -4.30 -30.02
N GLN A 72 22.87 -4.60 -30.73
CA GLN A 72 22.29 -3.73 -31.77
C GLN A 72 21.03 -3.05 -31.24
N TYR A 73 21.21 -1.92 -30.57
CA TYR A 73 20.13 -1.16 -29.97
C TYR A 73 20.19 0.34 -30.31
N SER A 74 19.06 1.00 -30.12
CA SER A 74 18.95 2.46 -30.15
C SER A 74 18.23 2.95 -28.88
N VAL A 75 18.53 4.18 -28.48
CA VAL A 75 18.03 4.81 -27.25
C VAL A 75 17.34 6.14 -27.57
N SER A 76 16.29 6.49 -26.82
CA SER A 76 15.67 7.83 -26.90
C SER A 76 16.57 8.92 -26.27
N GLU A 77 16.29 10.20 -26.54
CA GLU A 77 17.16 11.33 -26.10
C GLU A 77 17.40 11.38 -24.57
N ASN A 78 16.47 10.86 -23.77
CA ASN A 78 16.56 10.85 -22.30
C ASN A 78 16.91 9.46 -21.72
N ALA A 79 17.18 8.47 -22.57
CA ALA A 79 17.52 7.11 -22.15
C ALA A 79 19.03 6.96 -21.96
N VAL A 80 19.44 6.38 -20.83
CA VAL A 80 20.82 5.92 -20.62
C VAL A 80 20.81 4.39 -20.68
N ALA A 81 21.46 3.84 -21.71
CA ALA A 81 21.70 2.40 -21.80
C ALA A 81 23.18 2.13 -22.01
N THR A 82 23.72 1.16 -21.28
CA THR A 82 25.13 0.78 -21.35
C THR A 82 25.25 -0.70 -21.65
N LEU A 83 25.98 -1.05 -22.70
CA LEU A 83 26.29 -2.44 -23.01
C LEU A 83 27.35 -2.96 -22.03
N GLU A 84 27.00 -4.00 -21.30
CA GLU A 84 27.84 -4.69 -20.33
C GLU A 84 28.20 -6.10 -20.82
N PRO A 85 29.21 -6.77 -20.22
CA PRO A 85 29.59 -8.13 -20.65
C PRO A 85 28.46 -9.15 -20.61
N ASN A 86 27.47 -8.94 -19.74
CA ASN A 86 26.39 -9.89 -19.47
C ASN A 86 25.02 -9.42 -19.99
N GLY A 87 24.93 -8.28 -20.68
CA GLY A 87 23.65 -7.72 -21.09
C GLY A 87 23.69 -6.22 -21.38
N ILE A 88 22.53 -5.58 -21.36
CA ILE A 88 22.37 -4.13 -21.52
C ILE A 88 21.69 -3.53 -20.29
N SER A 89 22.44 -2.71 -19.56
CA SER A 89 21.95 -1.94 -18.42
C SER A 89 21.09 -0.79 -18.92
N THR A 90 19.86 -0.71 -18.44
CA THR A 90 18.86 0.32 -18.78
C THR A 90 18.55 1.16 -17.55
N SER A 91 18.52 2.48 -17.73
CA SER A 91 18.11 3.43 -16.69
C SER A 91 16.62 3.33 -16.34
N GLU A 92 16.21 4.05 -15.30
CA GLU A 92 14.82 4.21 -14.85
C GLU A 92 13.95 5.11 -15.75
N GLN A 93 14.50 5.66 -16.83
CA GLN A 93 13.78 6.46 -17.83
C GLN A 93 14.22 6.15 -19.26
N GLY A 94 13.32 6.45 -20.19
CA GLY A 94 13.56 6.43 -21.62
C GLY A 94 13.29 5.07 -22.27
N LYS A 95 13.57 4.99 -23.57
CA LYS A 95 13.25 3.82 -24.41
C LYS A 95 14.52 3.18 -24.93
N VAL A 96 14.58 1.86 -24.90
CA VAL A 96 15.61 1.06 -25.57
C VAL A 96 14.93 0.18 -26.60
N THR A 97 15.40 0.27 -27.85
CA THR A 97 14.81 -0.43 -28.99
C THR A 97 15.83 -1.34 -29.65
N TRP A 98 15.47 -2.61 -29.85
CA TRP A 98 16.25 -3.60 -30.58
C TRP A 98 15.57 -3.95 -31.90
N GLN A 99 16.38 -4.26 -32.90
CA GLN A 99 15.92 -4.74 -34.21
C GLN A 99 16.31 -6.22 -34.37
N PHE A 100 15.39 -7.03 -34.90
CA PHE A 100 15.62 -8.46 -35.10
C PHE A 100 14.90 -8.97 -36.36
N GLU A 101 15.31 -10.15 -36.83
CA GLU A 101 14.78 -10.78 -38.05
C GLU A 101 14.02 -12.05 -37.70
N VAL A 102 12.88 -12.25 -38.35
CA VAL A 102 12.00 -13.42 -38.16
C VAL A 102 11.88 -14.19 -39.47
N ASP A 103 12.32 -15.45 -39.45
CA ASP A 103 12.29 -16.32 -40.63
C ASP A 103 10.96 -17.07 -40.79
N THR A 104 10.40 -17.53 -39.67
CA THR A 104 9.18 -18.31 -39.59
C THR A 104 8.08 -17.43 -39.00
N PRO A 105 7.04 -17.07 -39.76
CA PRO A 105 5.94 -16.30 -39.20
C PRO A 105 5.09 -17.17 -38.29
N GLY A 106 4.57 -16.60 -37.20
CA GLY A 106 3.65 -17.27 -36.30
C GLY A 106 3.64 -16.64 -34.91
N PHE A 107 3.02 -17.34 -33.95
CA PHE A 107 2.92 -16.88 -32.57
C PHE A 107 4.08 -17.41 -31.73
N TYR A 108 4.67 -16.53 -30.93
CA TYR A 108 5.78 -16.83 -30.03
C TYR A 108 5.46 -16.31 -28.62
N ASN A 109 6.01 -16.94 -27.59
CA ASN A 109 6.10 -16.31 -26.27
C ASN A 109 7.40 -15.51 -26.18
N LEU A 110 7.38 -14.42 -25.43
CA LEU A 110 8.57 -13.60 -25.19
C LEU A 110 9.19 -13.99 -23.85
N GLU A 111 10.42 -14.46 -23.89
CA GLU A 111 11.27 -14.71 -22.72
C GLU A 111 12.28 -13.57 -22.58
N ILE A 112 12.42 -13.05 -21.36
CA ILE A 112 13.39 -12.02 -21.02
C ILE A 112 14.24 -12.51 -19.84
N GLY A 113 15.55 -12.53 -20.05
CA GLY A 113 16.55 -12.64 -19.00
C GLY A 113 16.88 -11.26 -18.46
N TYR A 114 16.91 -11.10 -17.13
CA TYR A 114 17.21 -9.82 -16.50
C TYR A 114 17.91 -9.96 -15.14
N VAL A 115 18.59 -8.88 -14.74
CA VAL A 115 19.12 -8.66 -13.39
C VAL A 115 18.63 -7.28 -12.94
N PRO A 116 17.84 -7.17 -11.86
CA PRO A 116 17.54 -5.88 -11.25
C PRO A 116 18.83 -5.16 -10.84
N LEU A 117 18.94 -3.87 -11.16
CA LEU A 117 20.09 -3.06 -10.74
C LEU A 117 19.76 -2.33 -9.44
N GLU A 118 20.78 -1.79 -8.77
CA GLU A 118 20.60 -0.99 -7.55
C GLU A 118 19.63 0.19 -7.82
N GLY A 119 18.67 0.39 -6.92
CA GLY A 119 17.59 1.37 -7.09
C GLY A 119 16.80 1.56 -5.80
N THR A 120 15.49 1.83 -5.89
CA THR A 120 14.63 2.10 -4.72
C THR A 120 13.94 0.84 -4.17
N ASN A 121 14.47 -0.34 -4.51
CA ASN A 121 14.01 -1.64 -4.01
C ASN A 121 12.56 -2.02 -4.39
N SER A 122 11.95 -1.38 -5.38
CA SER A 122 10.66 -1.79 -5.95
C SER A 122 10.82 -2.84 -7.06
N SER A 123 9.72 -3.50 -7.43
CA SER A 123 9.67 -4.24 -8.71
C SER A 123 9.96 -3.29 -9.87
N VAL A 124 10.65 -3.83 -10.88
CA VAL A 124 11.00 -3.09 -12.09
C VAL A 124 9.79 -3.07 -13.02
N GLU A 125 9.39 -1.88 -13.47
CA GLU A 125 8.24 -1.72 -14.38
C GLU A 125 8.69 -1.23 -15.76
N ARG A 126 8.19 -1.87 -16.82
CA ARG A 126 8.43 -1.51 -18.23
C ARG A 126 7.13 -1.45 -19.03
N LYS A 127 7.10 -0.59 -20.04
CA LYS A 127 6.16 -0.74 -21.17
C LYS A 127 6.86 -1.42 -22.33
N LEU A 128 6.12 -2.22 -23.08
CA LEU A 128 6.60 -2.95 -24.23
C LEU A 128 5.92 -2.47 -25.50
N TYR A 129 6.71 -2.25 -26.54
CA TYR A 129 6.20 -1.99 -27.88
C TYR A 129 6.80 -2.99 -28.85
N LEU A 130 5.96 -3.53 -29.72
CA LEU A 130 6.38 -4.36 -30.84
C LEU A 130 6.03 -3.60 -32.12
N ASP A 131 7.04 -3.37 -32.96
CA ASP A 131 6.94 -2.52 -34.15
C ASP A 131 6.44 -1.09 -33.89
N GLY A 132 6.76 -0.57 -32.69
CA GLY A 132 6.38 0.77 -32.25
C GLY A 132 4.95 0.87 -31.69
N GLU A 133 4.20 -0.23 -31.66
CA GLU A 133 2.81 -0.27 -31.18
C GLU A 133 2.68 -1.11 -29.90
N SER A 134 1.74 -0.71 -29.04
CA SER A 134 1.27 -1.49 -27.90
C SER A 134 -0.09 -2.07 -28.30
N PHE A 135 -0.14 -3.37 -28.59
CA PHE A 135 -1.30 -4.00 -29.22
C PHE A 135 -2.45 -4.32 -28.26
N PHE A 136 -2.16 -4.46 -26.97
CA PHE A 136 -3.13 -4.78 -25.93
C PHE A 136 -2.65 -4.21 -24.58
N LYS A 137 -3.58 -4.03 -23.63
CA LYS A 137 -3.35 -3.33 -22.36
C LYS A 137 -2.18 -3.92 -21.55
N GLY A 138 -2.02 -5.24 -21.57
CA GLY A 138 -0.92 -5.95 -20.87
C GLY A 138 0.49 -5.54 -21.31
N MET A 139 0.68 -5.01 -22.52
CA MET A 139 1.98 -4.51 -22.99
C MET A 139 2.35 -3.17 -22.34
N GLU A 140 1.39 -2.40 -21.84
CA GLU A 140 1.64 -1.10 -21.21
C GLU A 140 2.21 -1.22 -19.80
N GLN A 141 2.20 -2.42 -19.22
CA GLN A 141 2.71 -2.66 -17.88
C GLN A 141 3.20 -4.09 -17.69
N ILE A 142 4.52 -4.25 -17.74
CA ILE A 142 5.24 -5.49 -17.41
C ILE A 142 5.99 -5.25 -16.10
N SER A 143 5.83 -6.16 -15.15
CA SER A 143 6.56 -6.14 -13.87
C SER A 143 7.62 -7.22 -13.86
N PHE A 144 8.80 -6.89 -13.36
CA PHE A 144 9.88 -7.82 -13.09
C PHE A 144 10.25 -7.76 -11.61
N ASP A 145 10.20 -8.90 -10.94
CA ASP A 145 10.35 -8.96 -9.49
C ASP A 145 11.82 -8.99 -9.05
N ARG A 146 12.04 -8.47 -7.85
CA ARG A 146 13.30 -8.59 -7.12
C ARG A 146 13.23 -9.80 -6.19
N SER A 147 14.37 -10.33 -5.80
CA SER A 147 14.46 -11.46 -4.86
C SER A 147 14.95 -10.97 -3.50
N TRP A 148 14.35 -11.44 -2.43
CA TRP A 148 14.61 -11.00 -1.06
C TRP A 148 14.89 -12.18 -0.13
N VAL A 149 15.89 -12.04 0.74
CA VAL A 149 16.25 -13.03 1.77
C VAL A 149 16.46 -12.34 3.11
N ASN A 150 16.36 -13.10 4.21
CA ASN A 150 16.74 -12.56 5.51
C ASN A 150 18.26 -12.32 5.53
N GLU A 151 18.69 -11.25 6.21
CA GLU A 151 20.10 -10.90 6.36
C GLU A 151 20.89 -11.98 7.13
N SER A 152 20.22 -12.66 8.05
CA SER A 152 20.77 -13.74 8.88
C SER A 152 19.82 -14.93 8.92
N ASP A 153 20.39 -16.15 8.87
CA ASP A 153 19.67 -17.41 9.08
C ASP A 153 19.37 -17.64 10.57
N GLU A 154 20.22 -17.12 11.46
CA GLU A 154 19.99 -17.15 12.90
C GLU A 154 19.07 -15.99 13.30
N ILE A 155 17.94 -16.33 13.92
CA ILE A 155 16.98 -15.37 14.48
C ILE A 155 17.44 -15.00 15.88
N GLU A 156 17.69 -13.71 16.09
CA GLU A 156 18.11 -13.21 17.39
C GLU A 156 16.98 -13.34 18.42
N VAL A 157 17.31 -13.78 19.64
CA VAL A 157 16.36 -13.90 20.76
C VAL A 157 16.72 -12.91 21.86
N ARG A 158 15.79 -12.04 22.22
CA ARG A 158 15.91 -11.04 23.29
C ARG A 158 14.73 -11.15 24.23
N ARG A 159 14.97 -11.21 25.54
CA ARG A 159 13.90 -11.37 26.57
C ARG A 159 13.00 -12.60 26.36
N ASN A 160 13.55 -13.63 25.71
CA ASN A 160 12.83 -14.82 25.25
C ASN A 160 11.88 -14.61 24.05
N ASP A 161 11.86 -13.41 23.48
CA ASP A 161 11.18 -13.04 22.24
C ASP A 161 12.16 -13.07 21.07
N GLU A 162 11.73 -13.58 19.92
CA GLU A 162 12.49 -13.52 18.67
C GLU A 162 12.34 -12.14 18.01
N VAL A 163 13.46 -11.60 17.54
CA VAL A 163 13.54 -10.35 16.80
C VAL A 163 13.57 -10.66 15.31
N ARG A 164 12.70 -9.98 14.54
CA ARG A 164 12.60 -10.22 13.09
C ARG A 164 13.89 -9.78 12.41
N PRO A 165 14.58 -10.64 11.64
CA PRO A 165 15.78 -10.23 10.91
C PRO A 165 15.42 -9.24 9.80
N ASN A 166 16.35 -8.33 9.50
CA ASN A 166 16.26 -7.46 8.33
C ASN A 166 16.25 -8.29 7.05
N THR A 167 15.71 -7.72 5.97
CA THR A 167 15.63 -8.37 4.65
C THR A 167 16.52 -7.63 3.66
N ILE A 168 17.37 -8.37 2.95
CA ILE A 168 18.30 -7.86 1.94
C ILE A 168 17.97 -8.42 0.56
N GLU A 169 18.32 -7.68 -0.49
CA GLU A 169 18.12 -8.13 -1.87
C GLU A 169 19.12 -9.23 -2.24
N LYS A 170 18.60 -10.34 -2.78
CA LYS A 170 19.39 -11.40 -3.41
C LYS A 170 19.48 -11.09 -4.90
N VAL A 171 20.51 -10.34 -5.29
CA VAL A 171 20.77 -10.03 -6.71
C VAL A 171 21.15 -11.30 -7.45
N GLY A 172 20.43 -11.60 -8.53
CA GLY A 172 20.65 -12.77 -9.37
C GLY A 172 19.95 -12.63 -10.71
N GLU A 173 20.46 -13.37 -11.70
CA GLU A 173 19.80 -13.47 -13.00
C GLU A 173 18.49 -14.24 -12.88
N GLN A 174 17.46 -13.69 -13.49
CA GLN A 174 16.13 -14.26 -13.57
C GLN A 174 15.72 -14.35 -15.03
N VAL A 175 15.01 -15.40 -15.39
CA VAL A 175 14.48 -15.61 -16.74
C VAL A 175 12.99 -15.82 -16.62
N VAL A 176 12.22 -14.97 -17.29
CA VAL A 176 10.76 -14.98 -17.21
C VAL A 176 10.16 -14.92 -18.59
N PHE A 177 9.06 -15.63 -18.78
CA PHE A 177 8.16 -15.37 -19.90
C PHE A 177 7.25 -14.20 -19.53
N ILE A 178 7.06 -13.28 -20.48
CA ILE A 178 6.18 -12.13 -20.28
C ILE A 178 4.73 -12.63 -20.20
N GLU A 179 4.13 -12.39 -19.03
CA GLU A 179 2.75 -12.73 -18.70
C GLU A 179 2.02 -11.51 -18.11
N ASP A 180 0.74 -11.65 -17.81
CA ASP A 180 -0.05 -10.59 -17.20
C ASP A 180 0.52 -10.19 -15.84
N SER A 181 0.81 -8.90 -15.63
CA SER A 181 1.37 -8.40 -14.38
C SER A 181 0.42 -8.57 -13.19
N GLN A 182 -0.90 -8.71 -13.42
CA GLN A 182 -1.88 -9.03 -12.38
C GLN A 182 -2.12 -10.53 -12.21
N LYS A 183 -1.39 -11.38 -12.96
CA LYS A 183 -1.53 -12.85 -12.98
C LYS A 183 -2.98 -13.33 -13.10
N ARG A 184 -3.81 -12.60 -13.86
CA ARG A 184 -5.18 -13.03 -14.16
C ARG A 184 -5.13 -14.31 -14.97
N VAL A 185 -4.32 -14.32 -16.03
CA VAL A 185 -4.11 -15.52 -16.84
C VAL A 185 -2.78 -16.17 -16.49
N ALA A 186 -2.79 -17.49 -16.35
CA ALA A 186 -1.59 -18.23 -15.95
C ALA A 186 -0.57 -18.44 -17.08
N GLU A 187 -1.00 -18.26 -18.33
CA GLU A 187 -0.16 -18.46 -19.51
C GLU A 187 0.57 -17.18 -19.94
N PRO A 188 1.80 -17.30 -20.47
CA PRO A 188 2.47 -16.17 -21.10
C PRO A 188 1.73 -15.61 -22.31
N TYR A 189 1.96 -14.32 -22.57
CA TYR A 189 1.45 -13.66 -23.76
C TYR A 189 2.05 -14.26 -25.03
N LYS A 190 1.23 -14.28 -26.08
CA LYS A 190 1.53 -14.84 -27.39
C LYS A 190 1.61 -13.68 -28.37
N PHE A 191 2.78 -13.44 -28.93
CA PHE A 191 3.05 -12.35 -29.87
C PHE A 191 3.10 -12.90 -31.29
N TYR A 192 2.32 -12.33 -32.20
CA TYR A 192 2.40 -12.65 -33.62
C TYR A 192 3.59 -11.92 -34.25
N LEU A 193 4.46 -12.69 -34.89
CA LEU A 193 5.58 -12.15 -35.66
C LEU A 193 5.41 -12.55 -37.13
N SER A 194 5.50 -11.57 -38.01
CA SER A 194 5.48 -11.79 -39.45
C SER A 194 6.88 -12.18 -39.94
N LYS A 195 7.01 -12.59 -41.21
CA LYS A 195 8.34 -12.85 -41.77
C LYS A 195 9.01 -11.52 -42.13
N GLY A 196 10.20 -11.28 -41.60
CA GLY A 196 11.04 -10.12 -41.91
C GLY A 196 11.54 -9.39 -40.67
N THR A 197 11.86 -8.11 -40.85
CA THR A 197 12.44 -7.26 -39.81
C THR A 197 11.38 -6.74 -38.85
N HIS A 198 11.64 -6.90 -37.56
CA HIS A 198 10.78 -6.42 -36.47
C HIS A 198 11.59 -5.59 -35.47
N THR A 199 10.90 -4.81 -34.64
CA THR A 199 11.51 -4.05 -33.54
C THR A 199 10.81 -4.30 -32.22
N LEU A 200 11.60 -4.44 -31.15
CA LEU A 200 11.11 -4.56 -29.78
C LEU A 200 11.62 -3.35 -29.00
N THR A 201 10.72 -2.63 -28.32
CA THR A 201 11.08 -1.50 -27.46
C THR A 201 10.65 -1.77 -26.03
N LEU A 202 11.56 -1.56 -25.08
CA LEU A 202 11.23 -1.46 -23.66
C LEU A 202 11.36 0.01 -23.22
N GLU A 203 10.28 0.56 -22.68
CA GLU A 203 10.24 1.88 -22.05
C GLU A 203 10.30 1.75 -20.54
N ALA A 204 11.26 2.42 -19.90
CA ALA A 204 11.41 2.43 -18.46
C ALA A 204 10.32 3.27 -17.78
N VAL A 205 9.61 2.65 -16.84
CA VAL A 205 8.59 3.28 -15.99
C VAL A 205 9.13 3.44 -14.56
N LYS A 206 9.69 2.36 -14.01
CA LYS A 206 10.24 2.33 -12.65
C LYS A 206 11.45 1.41 -12.55
N GLU A 207 12.45 1.82 -11.77
CA GLU A 207 13.69 1.08 -11.45
C GLU A 207 14.60 0.75 -12.66
N PRO A 208 15.92 0.70 -12.46
CA PRO A 208 16.87 0.23 -13.47
C PRO A 208 16.96 -1.31 -13.52
N MET A 209 17.29 -1.85 -14.69
CA MET A 209 17.57 -3.29 -14.88
C MET A 209 18.60 -3.53 -15.97
N CYS A 210 19.36 -4.61 -15.86
CA CYS A 210 20.18 -5.15 -16.93
C CYS A 210 19.40 -6.25 -17.64
N VAL A 211 19.17 -6.10 -18.94
CA VAL A 211 18.57 -7.14 -19.78
C VAL A 211 19.69 -8.06 -20.25
N THR A 212 19.64 -9.34 -19.85
CA THR A 212 20.67 -10.34 -20.16
C THR A 212 20.32 -11.17 -21.39
N GLY A 213 19.03 -11.29 -21.73
CA GLY A 213 18.57 -12.00 -22.92
C GLY A 213 17.16 -11.60 -23.33
N ILE A 214 16.88 -11.65 -24.63
CA ILE A 214 15.53 -11.48 -25.19
C ILE A 214 15.35 -12.54 -26.26
N THR A 215 14.36 -13.40 -26.07
CA THR A 215 14.13 -14.54 -26.94
C THR A 215 12.64 -14.75 -27.19
N PHE A 216 12.24 -14.84 -28.46
CA PHE A 216 10.90 -15.28 -28.84
C PHE A 216 10.92 -16.79 -29.11
N LYS A 217 10.22 -17.57 -28.28
CA LYS A 217 10.11 -19.04 -28.40
C LYS A 217 8.80 -19.54 -27.82
N GLU A 218 8.42 -20.77 -28.12
CA GLU A 218 7.29 -21.42 -27.46
C GLU A 218 7.62 -21.72 -25.99
N ALA A 219 6.74 -21.33 -25.07
CA ALA A 219 6.83 -21.73 -23.67
C ALA A 219 6.61 -23.25 -23.54
N PRO A 220 7.24 -23.94 -22.57
CA PRO A 220 7.10 -25.39 -22.42
C PRO A 220 5.62 -25.83 -22.33
N GLU A 221 5.22 -26.79 -23.17
CA GLU A 221 3.88 -27.35 -23.16
C GLU A 221 3.65 -28.14 -21.87
N LEU A 222 2.60 -27.78 -21.13
CA LEU A 222 2.22 -28.44 -19.89
C LEU A 222 1.18 -29.53 -20.17
N ILE A 223 1.61 -30.79 -20.01
CA ILE A 223 0.71 -31.94 -20.05
C ILE A 223 0.05 -32.18 -18.67
N SER A 224 -1.07 -32.90 -18.66
CA SER A 224 -1.78 -33.23 -17.42
C SER A 224 -0.94 -34.13 -16.52
N TYR A 225 -1.21 -34.11 -15.22
CA TYR A 225 -0.52 -34.95 -14.25
C TYR A 225 -0.66 -36.44 -14.59
N ASP A 226 -1.85 -36.88 -15.02
CA ASP A 226 -2.10 -38.28 -15.40
C ASP A 226 -1.20 -38.77 -16.54
N GLU A 227 -0.87 -37.90 -17.50
CA GLU A 227 0.08 -38.21 -18.57
C GLU A 227 1.53 -38.06 -18.11
N LYS A 228 1.81 -37.05 -17.28
CA LYS A 228 3.16 -36.74 -16.79
C LYS A 228 3.68 -37.80 -15.82
N ILE A 229 2.82 -38.34 -14.96
CA ILE A 229 3.23 -39.27 -13.90
C ILE A 229 3.76 -40.59 -14.46
N GLU A 230 3.24 -41.06 -15.60
CA GLU A 230 3.75 -42.25 -16.27
C GLU A 230 5.20 -42.04 -16.76
N GLN A 231 5.49 -40.86 -17.31
CA GLN A 231 6.87 -40.49 -17.70
C GLN A 231 7.77 -40.36 -16.48
N LEU A 232 7.29 -39.72 -15.41
CA LEU A 232 8.06 -39.49 -14.19
C LEU A 232 8.40 -40.79 -13.46
N LYS A 233 7.50 -41.78 -13.45
CA LYS A 233 7.75 -43.09 -12.83
C LYS A 233 8.81 -43.93 -13.56
N GLU A 234 9.07 -43.64 -14.84
CA GLU A 234 10.17 -44.26 -15.58
C GLU A 234 11.54 -43.66 -15.21
N GLU A 235 11.58 -42.37 -14.86
CA GLU A 235 12.81 -41.63 -14.59
C GLU A 235 13.17 -41.55 -13.09
N TYR A 236 12.17 -41.52 -12.21
CA TYR A 236 12.35 -41.31 -10.77
C TYR A 236 11.75 -42.46 -9.96
N PRO A 237 12.49 -43.04 -9.00
CA PRO A 237 11.92 -44.02 -8.07
C PRO A 237 10.95 -43.34 -7.09
N VAL A 238 9.88 -44.03 -6.69
CA VAL A 238 8.98 -43.53 -5.64
C VAL A 238 9.71 -43.51 -4.30
N TYR A 239 9.67 -42.38 -3.62
CA TYR A 239 10.34 -42.20 -2.33
C TYR A 239 9.75 -43.13 -1.27
N GLY A 240 10.63 -43.86 -0.57
CA GLY A 240 10.25 -44.82 0.46
C GLY A 240 10.85 -44.53 1.83
N GLY A 241 11.49 -43.37 2.01
CA GLY A 241 12.17 -42.99 3.24
C GLY A 241 11.23 -42.45 4.34
N SER A 242 11.84 -41.83 5.35
CA SER A 242 11.14 -41.21 6.49
C SER A 242 10.55 -39.85 6.13
N LEU A 243 9.54 -39.43 6.89
CA LEU A 243 8.98 -38.08 6.82
C LEU A 243 10.08 -37.01 6.99
N LEU A 244 10.14 -36.07 6.05
CA LEU A 244 11.00 -34.88 6.13
C LEU A 244 10.10 -33.67 6.37
N ILE A 245 10.47 -32.83 7.33
CA ILE A 245 9.73 -31.61 7.69
C ILE A 245 10.72 -30.46 7.68
N GLY A 246 10.38 -29.42 6.93
CA GLY A 246 11.06 -28.14 6.92
C GLY A 246 10.13 -27.03 7.42
N GLN A 247 10.67 -26.08 8.16
CA GLN A 247 9.98 -24.85 8.53
C GLN A 247 9.84 -23.93 7.33
N ALA A 248 8.70 -23.24 7.20
CA ALA A 248 8.40 -22.40 6.05
C ALA A 248 8.94 -20.98 6.20
N GLU A 249 9.13 -20.51 7.43
CA GLU A 249 9.53 -19.14 7.77
C GLU A 249 11.03 -18.97 8.02
N ARG A 250 11.77 -20.07 8.21
CA ARG A 250 13.19 -20.05 8.59
C ARG A 250 13.99 -21.22 8.02
N VAL A 251 15.31 -21.08 8.07
CA VAL A 251 16.25 -22.16 7.78
C VAL A 251 16.23 -23.18 8.92
N ASP A 252 16.21 -24.46 8.56
CA ASP A 252 16.26 -25.58 9.50
C ASP A 252 17.04 -26.77 8.90
N GLY A 253 16.75 -28.00 9.33
CA GLY A 253 17.41 -29.19 8.81
C GLY A 253 17.08 -29.52 7.34
N MET A 254 15.89 -29.18 6.84
CA MET A 254 15.44 -29.48 5.48
C MET A 254 15.38 -28.22 4.61
N THR A 255 14.81 -27.13 5.14
CA THR A 255 14.75 -25.83 4.48
C THR A 255 16.09 -25.14 4.66
N THR A 256 16.83 -24.98 3.56
CA THR A 256 18.17 -24.38 3.56
C THR A 256 18.19 -22.90 3.21
N ASN A 257 17.12 -22.38 2.61
CA ASN A 257 16.94 -20.95 2.31
C ASN A 257 15.47 -20.62 2.04
N VAL A 258 15.07 -19.37 2.30
CA VAL A 258 13.72 -18.86 2.00
C VAL A 258 13.86 -17.54 1.22
N VAL A 259 13.50 -17.58 -0.07
CA VAL A 259 13.56 -16.43 -0.99
C VAL A 259 12.14 -15.93 -1.24
N LYS A 260 11.94 -14.61 -1.18
CA LYS A 260 10.63 -13.94 -1.33
C LYS A 260 10.69 -13.00 -2.53
N SER A 261 9.61 -12.89 -3.31
CA SER A 261 9.54 -11.90 -4.40
C SER A 261 9.28 -10.47 -3.92
N SER A 262 8.78 -10.33 -2.69
CA SER A 262 8.45 -9.04 -2.08
C SER A 262 8.90 -8.96 -0.63
N ARG A 263 9.36 -7.78 -0.20
CA ARG A 263 9.65 -7.46 1.21
C ARG A 263 8.40 -7.48 2.09
N SER A 264 7.23 -7.38 1.47
CA SER A 264 5.97 -7.43 2.20
C SER A 264 5.57 -8.81 2.65
N ILE A 265 6.23 -9.86 2.18
CA ILE A 265 6.00 -11.22 2.68
C ILE A 265 6.76 -11.40 3.99
N LEU A 266 6.04 -11.47 5.10
CA LEU A 266 6.61 -11.48 6.45
C LEU A 266 6.56 -12.85 7.11
N MET A 267 7.52 -13.08 7.99
CA MET A 267 7.40 -14.06 9.06
C MET A 267 6.50 -13.52 10.18
N ASN A 268 5.63 -14.38 10.70
CA ASN A 268 4.63 -14.04 11.70
C ASN A 268 4.79 -14.90 12.95
N SER A 269 4.45 -14.30 14.08
CA SER A 269 4.25 -15.01 15.33
C SER A 269 2.77 -15.30 15.52
N ASN A 270 2.42 -16.58 15.45
CA ASN A 270 1.05 -17.03 15.56
C ASN A 270 0.84 -17.85 16.83
N TYR A 271 -0.14 -17.42 17.63
CA TYR A 271 -0.45 -18.03 18.92
C TYR A 271 -1.72 -18.88 18.91
N SER A 272 -2.36 -19.04 17.75
CA SER A 272 -3.70 -19.63 17.65
C SER A 272 -3.71 -21.14 17.87
N SER A 273 -2.56 -21.80 17.67
CA SER A 273 -2.40 -23.23 17.90
C SER A 273 -1.13 -23.55 18.69
N PRO A 274 -1.18 -24.46 19.69
CA PRO A 274 -0.01 -24.96 20.40
C PRO A 274 0.80 -25.99 19.59
N ARG A 275 0.37 -26.32 18.35
CA ARG A 275 1.03 -27.31 17.48
C ARG A 275 1.84 -26.71 16.33
N LEU A 276 1.87 -25.39 16.22
CA LEU A 276 2.78 -24.69 15.30
C LEU A 276 4.23 -24.96 15.65
N GLN A 277 5.14 -24.81 14.70
CA GLN A 277 6.56 -25.07 14.94
C GLN A 277 7.38 -23.82 14.57
N PRO A 278 7.97 -23.12 15.56
CA PRO A 278 7.95 -23.38 17.00
C PRO A 278 6.66 -22.85 17.68
N ALA A 279 6.11 -23.59 18.64
CA ALA A 279 4.95 -23.14 19.41
C ALA A 279 5.37 -22.38 20.68
N HIS A 280 4.81 -21.19 20.86
CA HIS A 280 4.89 -20.48 22.13
C HIS A 280 3.56 -19.84 22.53
N ALA A 281 3.31 -19.70 23.83
CA ALA A 281 2.04 -19.18 24.32
C ALA A 281 2.03 -17.66 24.51
N TYR A 282 3.16 -17.03 24.82
CA TYR A 282 3.17 -15.59 25.16
C TYR A 282 4.34 -14.82 24.55
N ASN A 283 5.56 -15.34 24.63
CA ASN A 283 6.70 -14.81 23.89
C ASN A 283 6.49 -14.83 22.37
N ILE A 284 7.00 -13.81 21.69
CA ILE A 284 7.10 -13.67 20.24
C ILE A 284 8.07 -14.73 19.73
N VAL A 285 7.57 -15.65 18.92
CA VAL A 285 8.36 -16.66 18.22
C VAL A 285 7.77 -16.75 16.82
N PHE A 286 8.57 -16.55 15.79
CA PHE A 286 8.10 -16.66 14.41
C PHE A 286 7.85 -18.13 14.10
N ASN A 287 6.72 -18.48 13.54
CA ASN A 287 6.38 -19.89 13.30
C ASN A 287 5.58 -20.08 12.03
N THR A 288 5.37 -19.00 11.29
CA THR A 288 4.60 -19.00 10.07
C THR A 288 5.12 -17.92 9.15
N ILE A 289 4.86 -18.06 7.86
CA ILE A 289 5.14 -17.05 6.84
C ILE A 289 3.85 -16.75 6.05
N GLY A 290 3.65 -15.48 5.68
CA GLY A 290 2.56 -15.06 4.81
C GLY A 290 1.30 -14.57 5.55
N GLY A 291 0.15 -15.16 5.25
CA GLY A 291 -1.17 -14.70 5.72
C GLY A 291 -1.59 -13.42 5.00
N ASP A 292 -1.92 -12.38 5.75
CA ASP A 292 -2.28 -11.06 5.17
C ASP A 292 -1.12 -10.41 4.39
N SER A 293 0.11 -10.80 4.73
CA SER A 293 1.34 -10.31 4.11
C SER A 293 1.70 -11.02 2.79
N TRP A 294 1.00 -12.12 2.45
CA TRP A 294 1.22 -12.89 1.23
C TRP A 294 -0.11 -13.21 0.54
N LYS A 295 -0.64 -12.21 -0.17
CA LYS A 295 -1.97 -12.24 -0.80
C LYS A 295 -2.03 -11.68 -2.22
N THR A 296 -1.02 -10.91 -2.65
CA THR A 296 -1.04 -10.23 -3.95
C THR A 296 -0.73 -11.22 -5.07
N PRO A 297 -1.50 -11.26 -6.17
CA PRO A 297 -1.13 -12.03 -7.36
C PRO A 297 0.29 -11.68 -7.83
N GLY A 298 1.09 -12.70 -8.13
CA GLY A 298 2.51 -12.59 -8.46
C GLY A 298 3.47 -12.70 -7.27
N ASP A 299 3.01 -12.42 -6.05
CA ASP A 299 3.86 -12.61 -4.86
C ASP A 299 4.19 -14.10 -4.68
N ALA A 300 5.48 -14.41 -4.55
CA ALA A 300 6.01 -15.76 -4.49
C ALA A 300 6.96 -15.97 -3.31
N VAL A 301 6.90 -17.18 -2.75
CA VAL A 301 7.88 -17.70 -1.78
C VAL A 301 8.53 -18.94 -2.39
N THR A 302 9.86 -18.95 -2.40
CA THR A 302 10.69 -20.06 -2.87
C THR A 302 11.50 -20.61 -1.71
N TRP A 303 11.28 -21.88 -1.40
CA TRP A 303 12.04 -22.64 -0.42
C TRP A 303 13.12 -23.45 -1.13
N GLU A 304 14.39 -23.19 -0.80
CA GLU A 304 15.49 -24.09 -1.18
C GLU A 304 15.54 -25.23 -0.16
N ILE A 305 15.23 -26.45 -0.59
CA ILE A 305 15.17 -27.64 0.26
C ILE A 305 16.26 -28.64 -0.10
N GLU A 306 16.75 -29.39 0.89
CA GLU A 306 17.71 -30.47 0.68
C GLU A 306 17.07 -31.84 0.91
N VAL A 307 17.16 -32.73 -0.09
CA VAL A 307 16.60 -34.08 -0.04
C VAL A 307 17.67 -35.17 -0.13
N PRO A 308 17.50 -36.30 0.58
CA PRO A 308 18.56 -37.30 0.75
C PRO A 308 18.81 -38.15 -0.50
N GLU A 309 17.79 -38.34 -1.35
CA GLU A 309 17.85 -39.18 -2.54
C GLU A 309 17.00 -38.61 -3.68
N LYS A 310 17.32 -38.97 -4.93
CA LYS A 310 16.48 -38.62 -6.09
C LYS A 310 15.22 -39.47 -6.04
N GLY A 311 14.04 -38.88 -6.20
CA GLY A 311 12.80 -39.63 -6.19
C GLY A 311 11.53 -38.81 -6.39
N LEU A 312 10.40 -39.52 -6.39
CA LEU A 312 9.05 -38.97 -6.41
C LEU A 312 8.49 -38.89 -4.99
N TYR A 313 8.21 -37.68 -4.53
CA TYR A 313 7.78 -37.38 -3.17
C TYR A 313 6.33 -36.92 -3.12
N GLN A 314 5.60 -37.30 -2.07
CA GLN A 314 4.36 -36.61 -1.73
C GLN A 314 4.71 -35.30 -1.03
N LEU A 315 4.20 -34.19 -1.56
CA LEU A 315 4.38 -32.85 -1.00
C LEU A 315 3.15 -32.44 -0.20
N SER A 316 3.35 -31.90 1.01
CA SER A 316 2.27 -31.41 1.86
C SER A 316 2.70 -30.16 2.61
N PHE A 317 1.74 -29.30 2.93
CA PHE A 317 1.97 -28.07 3.69
C PHE A 317 1.04 -27.99 4.89
N THR A 318 1.57 -27.65 6.06
CA THR A 318 0.73 -27.18 7.17
C THR A 318 0.44 -25.71 6.92
N ALA A 319 -0.80 -25.40 6.54
CA ALA A 319 -1.16 -24.03 6.20
C ALA A 319 -2.58 -23.68 6.63
N ARG A 320 -2.91 -22.40 6.55
CA ARG A 320 -4.22 -21.85 6.87
C ARG A 320 -4.55 -20.66 5.97
N GLN A 321 -5.80 -20.64 5.51
CA GLN A 321 -6.44 -19.47 4.93
C GLN A 321 -7.65 -19.15 5.82
N ASN A 322 -7.61 -18.05 6.57
CA ASN A 322 -8.66 -17.70 7.55
C ASN A 322 -9.19 -16.26 7.37
N ILE A 323 -8.87 -15.62 6.25
CA ILE A 323 -9.20 -14.22 5.98
C ILE A 323 -10.46 -14.16 5.12
N ASN A 324 -10.41 -14.70 3.89
CA ASN A 324 -11.54 -14.65 2.97
C ASN A 324 -12.46 -15.83 3.21
N ARG A 325 -13.54 -15.62 3.96
CA ARG A 325 -14.53 -16.64 4.28
C ARG A 325 -15.33 -17.05 3.04
N GLY A 326 -15.52 -18.35 2.85
CA GLY A 326 -16.26 -18.87 1.70
C GLY A 326 -15.51 -18.64 0.39
N SER A 327 -14.18 -18.58 0.42
CA SER A 327 -13.31 -18.47 -0.75
C SER A 327 -12.14 -19.47 -0.65
N VAL A 328 -11.36 -19.55 -1.73
CA VAL A 328 -10.21 -20.44 -1.89
C VAL A 328 -9.03 -19.60 -2.32
N SER A 329 -7.86 -19.79 -1.71
CA SER A 329 -6.63 -19.12 -2.15
C SER A 329 -5.81 -20.05 -3.03
N TYR A 330 -5.41 -19.59 -4.20
CA TYR A 330 -4.70 -20.41 -5.18
C TYR A 330 -3.20 -20.11 -5.21
N ARG A 331 -2.40 -21.14 -5.51
CA ARG A 331 -0.95 -21.04 -5.75
C ARG A 331 -0.54 -21.80 -7.00
N ARG A 332 0.36 -21.23 -7.79
CA ARG A 332 1.13 -21.93 -8.82
C ARG A 332 2.34 -22.57 -8.16
N LEU A 333 2.49 -23.88 -8.31
CA LEU A 333 3.65 -24.64 -7.86
C LEU A 333 4.70 -24.69 -8.96
N LYS A 334 5.92 -24.24 -8.65
CA LYS A 334 7.11 -24.48 -9.47
C LYS A 334 8.11 -25.34 -8.70
N VAL A 335 8.73 -26.27 -9.38
CA VAL A 335 9.76 -27.17 -8.86
C VAL A 335 11.00 -26.94 -9.71
N ASN A 336 12.11 -26.53 -9.07
CA ASN A 336 13.34 -26.16 -9.77
C ASN A 336 13.12 -25.09 -10.86
N GLY A 337 12.18 -24.17 -10.64
CA GLY A 337 11.85 -23.07 -11.55
C GLY A 337 10.77 -23.38 -12.58
N GLU A 338 10.38 -24.65 -12.76
CA GLU A 338 9.42 -25.07 -13.78
C GLU A 338 8.10 -25.54 -13.17
N VAL A 339 6.98 -25.31 -13.87
CA VAL A 339 5.70 -25.89 -13.49
C VAL A 339 5.70 -27.38 -13.91
N PRO A 340 5.56 -28.34 -12.98
CA PRO A 340 5.82 -29.75 -13.28
C PRO A 340 4.74 -30.42 -14.15
N PHE A 341 3.50 -29.95 -14.07
CA PHE A 341 2.32 -30.47 -14.81
C PHE A 341 1.20 -29.42 -14.81
N LYS A 342 0.19 -29.56 -15.68
CA LYS A 342 -0.87 -28.57 -15.91
C LYS A 342 -1.61 -28.16 -14.63
N GLU A 343 -1.96 -29.10 -13.76
CA GLU A 343 -2.71 -28.89 -12.51
C GLU A 343 -1.88 -28.12 -11.46
N ALA A 344 -0.54 -28.15 -11.56
CA ALA A 344 0.33 -27.37 -10.69
C ALA A 344 0.27 -25.86 -10.97
N ASN A 345 -0.35 -25.42 -12.08
CA ASN A 345 -0.58 -24.00 -12.33
C ASN A 345 -1.51 -23.34 -11.32
N SER A 346 -2.36 -24.12 -10.67
CA SER A 346 -3.34 -23.60 -9.73
C SER A 346 -3.77 -24.67 -8.72
N ILE A 347 -3.24 -24.55 -7.51
CA ILE A 347 -3.52 -25.43 -6.38
C ILE A 347 -4.33 -24.62 -5.36
N GLY A 348 -5.56 -25.07 -5.07
CA GLY A 348 -6.48 -24.37 -4.18
C GLY A 348 -6.34 -24.76 -2.71
N PHE A 349 -6.28 -23.75 -1.85
CA PHE A 349 -6.27 -23.83 -0.39
C PHE A 349 -7.58 -23.25 0.17
N PRO A 350 -8.55 -24.09 0.56
CA PRO A 350 -9.84 -23.62 1.06
C PRO A 350 -9.75 -22.94 2.44
N TYR A 351 -10.79 -22.17 2.76
CA TYR A 351 -10.93 -21.53 4.06
C TYR A 351 -10.91 -22.54 5.22
N SER A 352 -10.08 -22.25 6.23
CA SER A 352 -10.01 -22.98 7.50
C SER A 352 -9.63 -22.03 8.64
N THR A 353 -10.29 -22.14 9.79
CA THR A 353 -9.90 -21.40 10.99
C THR A 353 -8.68 -22.00 11.69
N GLU A 354 -8.37 -23.27 11.42
CA GLU A 354 -7.25 -24.01 12.00
C GLU A 354 -6.15 -24.25 10.95
N PHE A 355 -4.93 -24.49 11.40
CA PHE A 355 -3.85 -25.00 10.54
C PHE A 355 -4.09 -26.47 10.23
N VAL A 356 -4.13 -26.79 8.94
CA VAL A 356 -4.40 -28.15 8.45
C VAL A 356 -3.28 -28.58 7.50
N ASN A 357 -3.08 -29.89 7.41
CA ASN A 357 -2.17 -30.45 6.41
C ASN A 357 -2.88 -30.49 5.06
N TYR A 358 -2.43 -29.67 4.12
CA TYR A 358 -2.83 -29.72 2.73
C TYR A 358 -1.88 -30.63 1.96
N ILE A 359 -2.41 -31.72 1.42
CA ILE A 359 -1.69 -32.63 0.53
C ILE A 359 -1.85 -32.10 -0.89
N ILE A 360 -0.74 -31.85 -1.58
CA ILE A 360 -0.76 -31.41 -2.97
C ILE A 360 -1.28 -32.57 -3.82
N GLY A 361 -2.47 -32.38 -4.40
CA GLY A 361 -3.25 -33.43 -5.04
C GLY A 361 -4.68 -32.99 -5.29
N ASP A 362 -5.51 -33.95 -5.67
CA ASP A 362 -6.94 -33.79 -5.94
C ASP A 362 -7.77 -34.90 -5.29
N GLU A 363 -9.03 -35.05 -5.70
CA GLU A 363 -9.90 -36.14 -5.23
C GLU A 363 -9.42 -37.55 -5.60
N ASN A 364 -8.52 -37.68 -6.58
CA ASN A 364 -7.96 -38.95 -7.05
C ASN A 364 -6.71 -39.36 -6.27
N GLY A 365 -6.01 -38.42 -5.65
CA GLY A 365 -4.89 -38.69 -4.74
C GLY A 365 -3.81 -37.63 -4.75
N ALA A 366 -2.67 -37.95 -4.15
CA ALA A 366 -1.53 -37.04 -4.08
C ALA A 366 -0.80 -36.95 -5.43
N TYR A 367 -0.42 -35.73 -5.80
CA TYR A 367 0.51 -35.51 -6.90
C TYR A 367 1.94 -35.75 -6.42
N LEU A 368 2.64 -36.67 -7.08
CA LEU A 368 4.02 -37.02 -6.76
C LEU A 368 4.99 -36.06 -7.47
N ILE A 369 5.84 -35.42 -6.69
CA ILE A 369 6.74 -34.35 -7.14
C ILE A 369 8.15 -34.91 -7.37
N PRO A 370 8.76 -34.70 -8.55
CA PRO A 370 10.13 -35.14 -8.83
C PRO A 370 11.14 -34.22 -8.16
N LEU A 371 12.06 -34.80 -7.38
CA LEU A 371 13.16 -34.08 -6.75
C LEU A 371 14.49 -34.79 -7.02
N GLU A 372 15.54 -34.00 -7.28
CA GLU A 372 16.91 -34.48 -7.44
C GLU A 372 17.59 -34.66 -6.09
N GLN A 373 18.60 -35.53 -5.99
CA GLN A 373 19.36 -35.64 -4.75
C GLN A 373 20.10 -34.34 -4.45
N GLY A 374 20.00 -33.84 -3.20
CA GLY A 374 20.60 -32.58 -2.77
C GLY A 374 19.62 -31.41 -2.85
N LYS A 375 20.09 -30.25 -3.32
CA LYS A 375 19.30 -29.01 -3.34
C LYS A 375 18.24 -28.99 -4.44
N ASN A 376 17.02 -28.63 -4.07
CA ASN A 376 15.91 -28.37 -4.99
C ASN A 376 15.21 -27.08 -4.55
N THR A 377 14.41 -26.49 -5.44
CA THR A 377 13.55 -25.35 -5.09
C THR A 377 12.08 -25.72 -5.22
N ILE A 378 11.29 -25.34 -4.23
CA ILE A 378 9.83 -25.38 -4.26
C ILE A 378 9.33 -23.95 -4.18
N THR A 379 8.60 -23.50 -5.19
CA THR A 379 8.04 -22.15 -5.24
C THR A 379 6.53 -22.22 -5.25
N PHE A 380 5.92 -21.43 -4.38
CA PHE A 380 4.52 -21.07 -4.51
C PHE A 380 4.42 -19.61 -4.95
N GLU A 381 3.76 -19.39 -6.07
CA GLU A 381 3.41 -18.06 -6.60
C GLU A 381 1.91 -17.85 -6.47
N THR A 382 1.49 -16.67 -6.03
CA THR A 382 0.08 -16.33 -5.88
C THR A 382 -0.56 -16.11 -7.24
N VAL A 383 -1.66 -16.81 -7.50
CA VAL A 383 -2.43 -16.72 -8.75
C VAL A 383 -3.93 -16.70 -8.44
N LEU A 384 -4.75 -16.26 -9.39
CA LEU A 384 -6.21 -16.20 -9.19
C LEU A 384 -6.90 -17.56 -9.34
N GLY A 385 -6.28 -18.52 -10.01
CA GLY A 385 -6.85 -19.86 -10.21
C GLY A 385 -8.24 -19.79 -10.84
N GLU A 386 -9.23 -20.47 -10.24
CA GLU A 386 -10.60 -20.49 -10.77
C GLU A 386 -11.35 -19.15 -10.69
N PHE A 387 -10.77 -18.14 -10.03
CA PHE A 387 -11.32 -16.78 -9.97
C PHE A 387 -10.78 -15.86 -11.05
N ASP A 388 -9.91 -16.34 -11.95
CA ASP A 388 -9.32 -15.56 -13.05
C ASP A 388 -10.35 -14.84 -13.92
N ARG A 389 -11.33 -15.60 -14.44
CA ARG A 389 -12.42 -15.10 -15.28
C ARG A 389 -13.31 -14.16 -14.50
N ALA A 390 -13.67 -14.52 -13.26
CA ALA A 390 -14.54 -13.71 -12.43
C ALA A 390 -13.93 -12.34 -12.12
N ALA A 391 -12.66 -12.31 -11.72
CA ALA A 391 -11.93 -11.07 -11.48
C ALA A 391 -11.80 -10.22 -12.76
N THR A 392 -11.42 -10.85 -13.88
CA THR A 392 -11.23 -10.15 -15.16
C THR A 392 -12.54 -9.56 -15.69
N GLU A 393 -13.62 -10.34 -15.69
CA GLU A 393 -14.92 -9.88 -16.17
C GLU A 393 -15.55 -8.85 -15.24
N VAL A 394 -15.34 -8.94 -13.91
CA VAL A 394 -15.79 -7.90 -12.97
C VAL A 394 -15.01 -6.61 -13.15
N GLU A 395 -13.70 -6.66 -13.37
CA GLU A 395 -12.91 -5.46 -13.67
C GLU A 395 -13.41 -4.76 -14.95
N GLU A 396 -13.71 -5.53 -16.00
CA GLU A 396 -14.31 -4.99 -17.23
C GLU A 396 -15.73 -4.46 -16.97
N CYS A 397 -16.55 -5.18 -16.20
CA CYS A 397 -17.86 -4.70 -15.78
C CYS A 397 -17.77 -3.38 -15.02
N LEU A 398 -16.83 -3.26 -14.07
CA LEU A 398 -16.56 -2.03 -13.33
C LEU A 398 -16.16 -0.89 -14.25
N PHE A 399 -15.28 -1.15 -15.22
CA PHE A 399 -14.89 -0.14 -16.21
C PHE A 399 -16.10 0.36 -17.01
N ILE A 400 -16.86 -0.57 -17.62
CA ILE A 400 -18.05 -0.28 -18.43
C ILE A 400 -19.12 0.42 -17.60
N MET A 401 -19.37 -0.04 -16.38
CA MET A 401 -20.37 0.51 -15.48
C MET A 401 -19.96 1.88 -14.95
N ASN A 402 -18.68 2.12 -14.66
CA ASN A 402 -18.17 3.45 -14.32
C ASN A 402 -18.30 4.40 -15.52
N GLU A 403 -17.97 3.97 -16.74
CA GLU A 403 -18.16 4.78 -17.96
C GLU A 403 -19.64 5.11 -18.19
N THR A 404 -20.50 4.11 -18.07
CA THR A 404 -21.95 4.25 -18.22
C THR A 404 -22.53 5.17 -17.16
N TYR A 405 -22.13 4.97 -15.90
CA TYR A 405 -22.48 5.85 -14.79
C TYR A 405 -22.05 7.29 -15.08
N ARG A 406 -20.81 7.52 -15.54
CA ARG A 406 -20.30 8.83 -15.94
C ARG A 406 -21.16 9.48 -17.03
N LYS A 407 -21.51 8.76 -18.10
CA LYS A 407 -22.38 9.27 -19.17
C LYS A 407 -23.79 9.63 -18.68
N ILE A 408 -24.33 8.84 -17.74
CA ILE A 408 -25.63 9.12 -17.14
C ILE A 408 -25.55 10.40 -16.30
N ILE A 409 -24.57 10.52 -15.40
CA ILE A 409 -24.43 11.73 -14.58
C ILE A 409 -24.11 12.95 -15.44
N GLN A 410 -23.39 12.83 -16.56
CA GLN A 410 -23.19 13.90 -17.55
C GLN A 410 -24.51 14.48 -18.07
N LEU A 411 -25.60 13.71 -18.04
CA LEU A 411 -26.93 14.17 -18.43
C LEU A 411 -27.82 14.54 -17.23
N THR A 412 -27.73 13.80 -16.13
CA THR A 412 -28.69 13.89 -15.01
C THR A 412 -28.18 14.72 -13.84
N GLY A 413 -26.87 14.85 -13.68
CA GLY A 413 -26.21 15.21 -12.43
C GLY A 413 -26.10 14.03 -11.46
N THR A 414 -25.31 14.20 -10.40
CA THR A 414 -25.13 13.20 -9.32
C THR A 414 -26.33 13.14 -8.37
N VAL A 415 -27.13 14.22 -8.30
CA VAL A 415 -28.38 14.31 -7.53
C VAL A 415 -29.50 14.80 -8.47
N PRO A 416 -30.05 13.92 -9.31
CA PRO A 416 -30.98 14.33 -10.35
C PRO A 416 -32.39 14.62 -9.80
N ASP A 417 -33.14 15.50 -10.46
CA ASP A 417 -34.53 15.79 -10.10
C ASP A 417 -35.43 14.63 -10.55
N GLN A 418 -36.03 13.93 -9.59
CA GLN A 418 -36.86 12.75 -9.83
C GLN A 418 -38.15 13.03 -10.62
N TYR A 419 -38.53 14.30 -10.80
CA TYR A 419 -39.71 14.72 -11.56
C TYR A 419 -39.39 15.14 -12.99
N ILE A 420 -38.12 15.23 -13.37
CA ILE A 420 -37.68 15.52 -14.74
C ILE A 420 -37.53 14.20 -15.51
N ASP A 421 -38.13 14.14 -16.71
CA ASP A 421 -37.84 13.08 -17.67
C ASP A 421 -36.61 13.50 -18.49
N TYR A 422 -35.46 12.92 -18.17
CA TYR A 422 -34.20 13.21 -18.84
C TYR A 422 -34.11 12.56 -20.23
N GLU A 423 -35.07 11.70 -20.60
CA GLU A 423 -35.11 10.93 -21.84
C GLU A 423 -33.84 10.09 -22.05
N ILE A 424 -33.42 9.35 -21.02
CA ILE A 424 -32.22 8.51 -21.01
C ILE A 424 -32.24 7.55 -22.21
N ASP A 425 -33.38 6.94 -22.47
CA ASP A 425 -33.60 6.00 -23.57
C ASP A 425 -33.40 6.62 -24.97
N LYS A 426 -33.50 7.95 -25.09
CA LYS A 426 -33.31 8.67 -26.36
C LYS A 426 -31.92 9.31 -26.47
N LYS A 427 -31.42 9.87 -25.38
CA LYS A 427 -30.14 10.61 -25.36
C LYS A 427 -28.93 9.71 -25.18
N LEU A 428 -29.12 8.56 -24.50
CA LEU A 428 -28.11 7.54 -24.26
C LEU A 428 -28.69 6.15 -24.66
N PRO A 429 -29.02 5.94 -25.94
CA PRO A 429 -29.70 4.72 -26.40
C PRO A 429 -28.91 3.44 -26.11
N GLU A 430 -27.59 3.53 -26.00
CA GLU A 430 -26.67 2.43 -25.67
C GLU A 430 -26.81 1.94 -24.22
N VAL A 431 -27.22 2.80 -23.27
CA VAL A 431 -27.29 2.47 -21.84
C VAL A 431 -28.18 1.26 -21.58
N LYS A 432 -29.29 1.15 -22.32
CA LYS A 432 -30.19 0.01 -22.21
C LYS A 432 -29.47 -1.31 -22.54
N GLN A 433 -28.72 -1.32 -23.64
CA GLN A 433 -28.01 -2.50 -24.11
C GLN A 433 -26.88 -2.84 -23.13
N VAL A 434 -26.17 -1.84 -22.61
CA VAL A 434 -25.13 -2.03 -21.60
C VAL A 434 -25.72 -2.65 -20.34
N PHE A 435 -26.80 -2.12 -19.78
CA PHE A 435 -27.44 -2.70 -18.59
C PHE A 435 -27.91 -4.14 -18.82
N GLU A 436 -28.42 -4.46 -20.01
CA GLU A 436 -28.82 -5.83 -20.35
C GLU A 436 -27.62 -6.77 -20.41
N GLN A 437 -26.54 -6.36 -21.09
CA GLN A 437 -25.31 -7.15 -21.23
C GLN A 437 -24.61 -7.36 -19.88
N GLU A 438 -24.43 -6.29 -19.10
CA GLU A 438 -23.77 -6.36 -17.80
C GLU A 438 -24.61 -7.10 -16.76
N ALA A 439 -25.95 -7.05 -16.85
CA ALA A 439 -26.80 -7.92 -16.03
C ALA A 439 -26.60 -9.41 -16.37
N ILE A 440 -26.49 -9.77 -17.66
CA ILE A 440 -26.24 -11.15 -18.09
C ILE A 440 -24.85 -11.60 -17.61
N ARG A 441 -23.83 -10.76 -17.82
CA ARG A 441 -22.46 -11.00 -17.37
C ARG A 441 -22.41 -11.27 -15.87
N LEU A 442 -22.93 -10.37 -15.04
CA LEU A 442 -22.93 -10.52 -13.58
C LEU A 442 -23.71 -11.75 -13.10
N ASN A 443 -24.81 -12.14 -13.78
CA ASN A 443 -25.53 -13.38 -13.45
C ASN A 443 -24.70 -14.62 -13.79
N SER A 444 -23.97 -14.63 -14.92
CA SER A 444 -23.04 -15.72 -15.25
C SER A 444 -21.92 -15.82 -14.21
N LEU A 445 -21.35 -14.69 -13.80
CA LEU A 445 -20.28 -14.64 -12.80
C LEU A 445 -20.76 -15.10 -11.42
N LEU A 446 -22.00 -14.78 -11.06
CA LEU A 446 -22.63 -15.27 -9.83
C LEU A 446 -22.70 -16.81 -9.83
N GLU A 447 -23.06 -17.43 -10.95
CA GLU A 447 -23.09 -18.89 -11.07
C GLU A 447 -21.69 -19.48 -10.94
N ASP A 448 -20.69 -18.88 -11.58
CA ASP A 448 -19.29 -19.31 -11.52
C ASP A 448 -18.74 -19.22 -10.09
N VAL A 449 -18.95 -18.10 -9.39
CA VAL A 449 -18.50 -17.89 -8.01
C VAL A 449 -19.14 -18.91 -7.06
N ILE A 450 -20.45 -19.15 -7.18
CA ILE A 450 -21.15 -20.16 -6.36
C ILE A 450 -20.62 -21.58 -6.66
N ALA A 451 -20.27 -21.86 -7.92
CA ALA A 451 -19.70 -23.15 -8.29
C ALA A 451 -18.32 -23.40 -7.67
N VAL A 452 -17.46 -22.37 -7.62
CA VAL A 452 -16.11 -22.44 -7.03
C VAL A 452 -16.18 -22.55 -5.49
N THR A 453 -17.01 -21.74 -4.84
CA THR A 453 -17.04 -21.64 -3.37
C THR A 453 -17.92 -22.72 -2.71
N GLY A 454 -18.85 -23.31 -3.47
CA GLY A 454 -19.82 -24.30 -2.99
C GLY A 454 -20.93 -23.73 -2.09
N GLU A 455 -20.91 -22.44 -1.78
CA GLU A 455 -21.91 -21.78 -0.95
C GLU A 455 -22.24 -20.36 -1.42
N LYS A 456 -23.48 -19.91 -1.14
CA LYS A 456 -23.90 -18.52 -1.40
C LYS A 456 -23.40 -17.62 -0.26
N GLY A 457 -22.15 -17.17 -0.38
CA GLY A 457 -21.50 -16.25 0.55
C GLY A 457 -21.94 -14.78 0.39
N GLU A 458 -21.31 -13.89 1.18
CA GLU A 458 -21.52 -12.43 1.11
C GLU A 458 -21.12 -11.88 -0.27
N GLU A 459 -20.03 -12.40 -0.82
CA GLU A 459 -19.52 -12.08 -2.17
C GLU A 459 -20.58 -12.26 -3.27
N ALA A 460 -21.31 -13.38 -3.24
CA ALA A 460 -22.36 -13.68 -4.21
C ALA A 460 -23.55 -12.68 -4.13
N VAL A 461 -23.82 -12.12 -2.94
CA VAL A 461 -24.94 -11.19 -2.73
C VAL A 461 -24.66 -9.83 -3.39
N ILE A 462 -23.39 -9.41 -3.47
CA ILE A 462 -23.01 -8.14 -4.11
C ILE A 462 -23.27 -8.21 -5.62
N LEU A 463 -22.81 -9.28 -6.28
CA LEU A 463 -23.05 -9.52 -7.70
C LEU A 463 -24.55 -9.61 -8.02
N GLU A 464 -25.31 -10.37 -7.22
CA GLU A 464 -26.75 -10.55 -7.40
C GLU A 464 -27.52 -9.23 -7.30
N LYS A 465 -27.18 -8.37 -6.33
CA LYS A 465 -27.85 -7.07 -6.14
C LYS A 465 -27.67 -6.17 -7.36
N LEU A 466 -26.45 -6.05 -7.87
CA LEU A 466 -26.18 -5.22 -9.05
C LEU A 466 -26.83 -5.85 -10.30
N ALA A 467 -26.68 -7.16 -10.52
CA ALA A 467 -27.32 -7.85 -11.64
C ALA A 467 -28.84 -7.65 -11.67
N TYR A 468 -29.50 -7.75 -10.50
CA TYR A 468 -30.93 -7.50 -10.35
C TYR A 468 -31.30 -6.05 -10.65
N GLN A 469 -30.51 -5.10 -10.15
CA GLN A 469 -30.72 -3.68 -10.43
C GLN A 469 -30.59 -3.39 -11.93
N LEU A 470 -29.52 -3.85 -12.58
CA LEU A 470 -29.28 -3.67 -14.02
C LEU A 470 -30.38 -4.34 -14.86
N THR A 471 -30.86 -5.51 -14.46
CA THR A 471 -32.00 -6.18 -15.12
C THR A 471 -33.26 -5.32 -15.11
N ASN A 472 -33.51 -4.59 -14.03
CA ASN A 472 -34.66 -3.70 -13.93
C ASN A 472 -34.45 -2.39 -14.70
N LEU A 473 -33.24 -1.83 -14.67
CA LEU A 473 -32.88 -0.64 -15.44
C LEU A 473 -32.86 -0.90 -16.95
N ALA A 474 -32.50 -2.11 -17.40
CA ALA A 474 -32.59 -2.50 -18.81
C ALA A 474 -34.04 -2.51 -19.34
N LYS A 475 -35.03 -2.80 -18.48
CA LYS A 475 -36.46 -2.74 -18.85
C LYS A 475 -36.95 -1.30 -18.98
N ASP A 476 -36.44 -0.40 -18.16
CA ASP A 476 -36.83 1.00 -18.11
C ASP A 476 -35.63 1.88 -17.69
N PRO A 477 -34.77 2.30 -18.64
CA PRO A 477 -33.54 3.05 -18.34
C PRO A 477 -33.79 4.37 -17.63
N ASN A 478 -34.96 5.00 -17.83
CA ASN A 478 -35.32 6.26 -17.19
C ASN A 478 -35.44 6.14 -15.66
N LYS A 479 -35.62 4.92 -15.12
CA LYS A 479 -35.61 4.69 -13.67
C LYS A 479 -34.26 4.92 -13.02
N VAL A 480 -33.17 4.95 -13.79
CA VAL A 480 -31.83 5.17 -13.23
C VAL A 480 -31.76 6.47 -12.44
N VAL A 481 -32.53 7.49 -12.84
CA VAL A 481 -32.68 8.78 -12.14
C VAL A 481 -33.10 8.60 -10.66
N LYS A 482 -33.92 7.59 -10.35
CA LYS A 482 -34.39 7.31 -8.98
C LYS A 482 -33.45 6.42 -8.18
N GLU A 483 -32.56 5.70 -8.86
CA GLU A 483 -31.70 4.68 -8.27
C GLU A 483 -30.21 5.00 -8.43
N ILE A 484 -29.85 6.21 -8.87
CA ILE A 484 -28.48 6.55 -9.26
C ILE A 484 -27.48 6.44 -8.10
N GLU A 485 -27.90 6.81 -6.89
CA GLU A 485 -27.11 6.65 -5.67
C GLU A 485 -26.92 5.16 -5.33
N GLN A 486 -27.97 4.34 -5.49
CA GLN A 486 -27.87 2.90 -5.28
C GLN A 486 -26.98 2.24 -6.34
N LEU A 487 -27.08 2.69 -7.59
CA LEU A 487 -26.23 2.21 -8.68
C LEU A 487 -24.75 2.51 -8.37
N LYS A 488 -24.43 3.75 -7.98
CA LYS A 488 -23.08 4.14 -7.53
C LYS A 488 -22.57 3.28 -6.38
N ASN A 489 -23.38 3.10 -5.35
CA ASN A 489 -23.01 2.31 -4.17
C ASN A 489 -22.75 0.85 -4.57
N ASN A 490 -23.59 0.27 -5.43
CA ASN A 490 -23.43 -1.09 -5.92
C ASN A 490 -22.19 -1.25 -6.82
N ILE A 491 -21.88 -0.28 -7.68
CA ILE A 491 -20.62 -0.25 -8.46
C ILE A 491 -19.42 -0.18 -7.49
N SER A 492 -19.51 0.66 -6.45
CA SER A 492 -18.44 0.79 -5.46
C SER A 492 -18.22 -0.50 -4.68
N SER A 493 -19.30 -1.19 -4.28
CA SER A 493 -19.26 -2.50 -3.63
C SER A 493 -18.69 -3.58 -4.56
N LEU A 494 -19.01 -3.55 -5.86
CA LEU A 494 -18.41 -4.44 -6.85
C LEU A 494 -16.88 -4.19 -6.96
N GLY A 495 -16.43 -2.95 -6.81
CA GLY A 495 -15.00 -2.62 -6.75
C GLY A 495 -14.29 -3.25 -5.56
N LEU A 496 -14.89 -3.16 -4.36
CA LEU A 496 -14.36 -3.81 -3.15
C LEU A 496 -14.35 -5.33 -3.30
N TRP A 497 -15.44 -5.91 -3.82
CA TRP A 497 -15.53 -7.33 -4.14
C TRP A 497 -14.38 -7.79 -5.04
N ASN A 498 -14.03 -7.01 -6.07
CA ASN A 498 -12.93 -7.34 -6.96
C ASN A 498 -11.56 -7.32 -6.26
N MET A 499 -11.37 -6.39 -5.31
CA MET A 499 -10.15 -6.36 -4.47
C MET A 499 -10.08 -7.58 -3.54
N ASP A 500 -11.21 -7.97 -2.94
CA ASP A 500 -11.28 -9.07 -1.99
C ASP A 500 -11.08 -10.43 -2.67
N ILE A 501 -11.62 -10.62 -3.89
CA ILE A 501 -11.42 -11.85 -4.66
C ILE A 501 -10.03 -11.93 -5.30
N ALA A 502 -9.41 -10.80 -5.63
CA ALA A 502 -8.04 -10.76 -6.12
C ALA A 502 -7.00 -11.00 -5.01
N SER A 503 -7.40 -10.80 -3.74
CA SER A 503 -6.60 -11.09 -2.56
C SER A 503 -6.61 -12.58 -2.26
N MET A 504 -5.45 -13.25 -2.32
CA MET A 504 -5.33 -14.71 -2.12
C MET A 504 -4.41 -15.03 -0.93
N PRO A 505 -4.78 -14.72 0.32
CA PRO A 505 -3.91 -14.89 1.48
C PRO A 505 -3.64 -16.36 1.81
N LEU A 506 -2.39 -16.70 2.17
CA LEU A 506 -2.06 -18.04 2.69
C LEU A 506 -0.98 -17.93 3.76
N GLU A 507 -1.25 -18.49 4.93
CA GLU A 507 -0.31 -18.57 6.05
C GLU A 507 0.24 -20.00 6.14
N VAL A 508 1.56 -20.16 6.05
CA VAL A 508 2.22 -21.47 6.02
C VAL A 508 3.15 -21.63 7.23
N ASP A 509 3.06 -22.78 7.90
CA ASP A 509 3.89 -23.18 9.05
C ASP A 509 5.03 -24.11 8.60
N THR A 510 4.69 -25.24 7.96
CA THR A 510 5.69 -26.25 7.57
C THR A 510 5.47 -26.82 6.18
N ILE A 511 6.57 -27.30 5.60
CA ILE A 511 6.65 -28.05 4.34
C ILE A 511 7.04 -29.47 4.70
N THR A 512 6.28 -30.45 4.21
CA THR A 512 6.48 -31.86 4.52
C THR A 512 6.64 -32.66 3.24
N LEU A 513 7.71 -33.45 3.16
CA LEU A 513 7.90 -34.46 2.13
C LEU A 513 7.72 -35.85 2.74
N SER A 514 6.87 -36.66 2.13
CA SER A 514 6.56 -38.01 2.59
C SER A 514 6.57 -39.02 1.45
N LYS A 515 6.48 -40.31 1.80
CA LYS A 515 6.06 -41.35 0.86
C LYS A 515 4.59 -41.15 0.48
N GLU A 516 4.19 -41.77 -0.62
CA GLU A 516 2.80 -41.81 -1.07
C GLU A 516 1.89 -42.41 0.01
N ASN A 517 0.79 -41.72 0.34
CA ASN A 517 -0.23 -42.13 1.31
C ASN A 517 0.29 -42.31 2.76
N ASP A 518 1.33 -41.57 3.18
CA ASP A 518 1.81 -41.62 4.56
C ASP A 518 0.84 -40.98 5.59
N GLU A 519 0.92 -41.40 6.86
CA GLU A 519 0.21 -40.71 7.95
C GLU A 519 1.00 -39.44 8.33
N LEU A 520 0.42 -38.26 8.09
CA LEU A 520 1.01 -36.96 8.47
C LEU A 520 0.85 -36.66 9.96
N ILE A 521 1.69 -35.77 10.49
CA ILE A 521 1.60 -35.31 11.89
C ILE A 521 0.30 -34.53 12.09
N GLN A 522 -0.47 -34.85 13.14
CA GLN A 522 -1.73 -34.16 13.42
C GLN A 522 -1.48 -32.71 13.85
N THR A 523 -1.98 -31.76 13.07
CA THR A 523 -1.79 -30.31 13.29
C THR A 523 -2.90 -29.67 14.13
N ILE A 524 -4.11 -30.22 14.11
CA ILE A 524 -5.24 -29.70 14.91
C ILE A 524 -5.09 -30.18 16.37
N PRO A 525 -4.98 -29.26 17.34
CA PRO A 525 -4.89 -29.61 18.75
C PRO A 525 -6.19 -30.21 19.28
N GLY A 526 -6.08 -31.10 20.25
CA GLY A 526 -7.25 -31.58 20.99
C GLY A 526 -7.88 -30.45 21.81
N PHE A 527 -9.18 -30.56 22.15
CA PHE A 527 -9.91 -29.53 22.91
C PHE A 527 -9.19 -29.11 24.21
N PHE A 528 -8.69 -30.08 24.99
CA PHE A 528 -8.01 -29.81 26.26
C PHE A 528 -6.66 -29.11 26.08
N GLU A 529 -5.94 -29.47 25.02
CA GLU A 529 -4.67 -28.84 24.64
C GLU A 529 -4.89 -27.36 24.29
N LYS A 530 -5.88 -27.08 23.43
CA LYS A 530 -6.28 -25.72 23.04
C LYS A 530 -6.75 -24.90 24.24
N PHE A 531 -7.61 -25.46 25.10
CA PHE A 531 -8.08 -24.79 26.31
C PHE A 531 -6.95 -24.42 27.27
N MET A 532 -5.99 -25.33 27.47
CA MET A 532 -4.84 -25.09 28.34
C MET A 532 -3.92 -23.99 27.77
N HIS A 533 -3.71 -23.99 26.45
CA HIS A 533 -2.94 -22.97 25.74
C HIS A 533 -3.57 -21.58 25.89
N GLU A 534 -4.87 -21.45 25.60
CA GLU A 534 -5.62 -20.20 25.76
C GLU A 534 -5.62 -19.69 27.21
N THR A 535 -5.73 -20.60 28.19
CA THR A 535 -5.65 -20.24 29.61
C THR A 535 -4.27 -19.69 29.99
N LYS A 536 -3.20 -20.30 29.48
CA LYS A 536 -1.83 -19.80 29.68
C LYS A 536 -1.65 -18.41 29.05
N ARG A 537 -2.17 -18.20 27.83
CA ARG A 537 -2.20 -16.89 27.16
C ARG A 537 -2.88 -15.83 27.98
N PHE A 538 -4.11 -16.11 28.39
CA PHE A 538 -4.89 -15.18 29.20
C PHE A 538 -4.23 -14.86 30.53
N ALA A 539 -3.60 -15.85 31.19
CA ALA A 539 -2.87 -15.60 32.43
C ALA A 539 -1.65 -14.68 32.18
N ALA A 540 -0.90 -14.91 31.10
CA ALA A 540 0.28 -14.12 30.77
C ALA A 540 -0.04 -12.62 30.59
N THR A 541 -1.20 -12.25 30.04
CA THR A 541 -1.57 -10.83 29.85
C THR A 541 -1.78 -10.03 31.13
N PHE A 542 -1.93 -10.68 32.30
CA PHE A 542 -2.03 -9.98 33.61
C PHE A 542 -0.70 -9.81 34.32
N PHE A 543 0.31 -10.55 33.92
CA PHE A 543 1.61 -10.60 34.59
C PHE A 543 2.77 -10.18 33.67
N GLY A 544 2.53 -10.01 32.37
CA GLY A 544 3.46 -9.44 31.42
C GLY A 544 3.32 -7.92 31.33
N ASP A 545 4.43 -7.20 31.43
CA ASP A 545 4.52 -5.77 31.16
C ASP A 545 4.52 -5.54 29.64
N ASN A 546 3.33 -5.41 29.05
CA ASN A 546 3.17 -5.26 27.59
C ASN A 546 3.30 -3.81 27.09
N THR A 547 3.66 -2.85 27.96
CA THR A 547 3.75 -1.42 27.62
C THR A 547 5.18 -0.88 27.62
N SER A 548 6.13 -1.59 28.22
CA SER A 548 7.54 -1.21 28.26
C SER A 548 8.32 -2.08 27.29
N PHE A 549 8.84 -1.45 26.24
CA PHE A 549 9.53 -2.15 25.18
C PHE A 549 10.99 -2.48 25.57
N SER A 550 11.61 -1.81 26.54
CA SER A 550 13.06 -1.95 26.84
C SER A 550 13.41 -2.56 28.22
N ASP A 551 14.68 -2.98 28.42
CA ASP A 551 15.25 -3.34 29.74
C ASP A 551 15.26 -2.16 30.73
N GLU A 552 15.00 -2.46 32.01
CA GLU A 552 15.38 -1.54 33.08
C GLU A 552 16.90 -1.46 33.07
N ALA A 553 17.43 -0.32 32.62
CA ALA A 553 18.85 -0.05 32.64
C ALA A 553 19.42 -0.37 34.03
N GLY A 554 20.60 -0.99 34.08
CA GLY A 554 21.34 -1.12 35.33
C GLY A 554 21.51 0.27 35.97
N LYS A 555 21.54 0.37 37.30
CA LYS A 555 21.62 1.66 38.03
C LYS A 555 22.76 2.61 37.62
N ASP A 556 23.72 2.13 36.82
CA ASP A 556 24.90 2.84 36.35
C ASP A 556 24.95 3.03 34.80
N GLU A 557 23.92 2.62 34.04
CA GLU A 557 23.87 2.77 32.57
C GLU A 557 23.12 4.04 32.14
N ARG A 558 23.62 4.75 31.11
CA ARG A 558 22.95 5.92 30.53
C ARG A 558 21.67 5.47 29.83
N SER A 559 20.54 6.09 30.15
CA SER A 559 19.25 5.77 29.54
C SER A 559 18.44 7.00 29.16
N VAL A 560 17.64 6.87 28.09
CA VAL A 560 16.73 7.90 27.59
C VAL A 560 15.32 7.32 27.55
N LYS A 561 14.37 8.00 28.20
CA LYS A 561 12.94 7.66 28.11
C LYS A 561 12.31 8.40 26.94
N VAL A 562 11.73 7.65 26.01
CA VAL A 562 11.13 8.19 24.78
C VAL A 562 9.67 7.80 24.68
N TRP A 563 8.79 8.78 24.50
CA TRP A 563 7.38 8.53 24.23
C TRP A 563 7.04 8.69 22.76
N ILE A 564 6.23 7.77 22.25
CA ILE A 564 5.70 7.80 20.90
C ILE A 564 4.26 8.28 20.97
N GLY A 565 3.99 9.45 20.37
CA GLY A 565 2.65 9.98 20.18
C GLY A 565 1.89 9.14 19.15
N THR A 566 0.63 8.81 19.45
CA THR A 566 -0.27 8.05 18.58
C THR A 566 -0.93 8.90 17.49
N GLY A 567 -0.77 10.22 17.53
CA GLY A 567 -1.30 11.14 16.53
C GLY A 567 -0.71 10.90 15.13
N ALA A 568 -1.54 11.14 14.11
CA ALA A 568 -1.08 11.27 12.73
C ALA A 568 -0.92 12.76 12.39
N VAL A 569 0.03 13.10 11.52
CA VAL A 569 0.10 14.45 10.93
C VAL A 569 -1.16 14.73 10.11
N ALA A 570 -1.66 15.97 10.16
CA ALA A 570 -2.85 16.36 9.40
C ALA A 570 -2.67 16.08 7.90
N GLY A 571 -3.40 15.12 7.36
CA GLY A 571 -3.32 14.70 5.95
C GLY A 571 -2.43 13.49 5.68
N ALA A 572 -1.63 13.03 6.66
CA ALA A 572 -0.92 11.75 6.55
C ALA A 572 -1.89 10.58 6.77
N THR A 573 -1.74 9.52 5.97
CA THR A 573 -2.51 8.27 6.10
C THR A 573 -1.97 7.33 7.18
N THR A 574 -0.81 7.67 7.76
CA THR A 574 -0.09 6.85 8.74
C THR A 574 0.10 7.60 10.05
N GLY A 575 -0.43 7.06 11.15
CA GLY A 575 -0.07 7.45 12.52
C GLY A 575 0.84 6.42 13.19
N SER A 576 1.33 6.71 14.40
CA SER A 576 2.16 5.75 15.15
C SER A 576 1.30 4.68 15.82
N GLY A 577 1.28 3.48 15.25
CA GLY A 577 0.67 2.29 15.82
C GLY A 577 1.68 1.38 16.54
N ARG A 578 1.20 0.22 17.02
CA ARG A 578 2.04 -0.76 17.73
C ARG A 578 3.16 -1.32 16.84
N ASP A 579 2.85 -1.60 15.59
CA ASP A 579 3.81 -2.16 14.64
C ASP A 579 4.91 -1.13 14.30
N GLN A 580 4.54 0.14 14.13
CA GLN A 580 5.49 1.25 13.99
C GLN A 580 6.43 1.36 15.21
N ALA A 581 5.88 1.25 16.42
CA ALA A 581 6.66 1.27 17.65
C ALA A 581 7.63 0.08 17.76
N GLN A 582 7.21 -1.10 17.30
CA GLN A 582 8.06 -2.29 17.28
C GLN A 582 9.20 -2.18 16.27
N VAL A 583 8.95 -1.61 15.09
CA VAL A 583 10.02 -1.34 14.10
C VAL A 583 11.06 -0.40 14.70
N LEU A 584 10.62 0.71 15.31
CA LEU A 584 11.54 1.65 15.97
C LEU A 584 12.32 0.96 17.10
N MET A 585 11.66 0.12 17.90
CA MET A 585 12.31 -0.64 18.96
C MET A 585 13.44 -1.50 18.40
N ASN A 586 13.18 -2.29 17.35
CA ASN A 586 14.21 -3.13 16.73
C ASN A 586 15.40 -2.29 16.24
N LEU A 587 15.14 -1.16 15.59
CA LEU A 587 16.19 -0.25 15.11
C LEU A 587 17.05 0.31 16.26
N VAL A 588 16.42 0.73 17.35
CA VAL A 588 17.12 1.18 18.57
C VAL A 588 18.06 0.09 19.07
N GLU A 589 17.57 -1.13 19.05
CA GLU A 589 18.20 -2.30 19.64
C GLU A 589 19.31 -2.91 18.78
N GLU A 590 19.22 -2.78 17.46
CA GLU A 590 20.20 -3.27 16.49
C GLU A 590 21.29 -2.23 16.18
N ALA A 591 20.91 -0.96 16.09
CA ALA A 591 21.81 0.11 15.63
C ALA A 591 22.18 1.08 16.75
N PHE A 592 21.20 1.63 17.48
CA PHE A 592 21.47 2.75 18.39
C PHE A 592 22.22 2.31 19.66
N THR A 593 21.63 1.42 20.45
CA THR A 593 22.17 0.98 21.74
C THR A 593 23.55 0.33 21.59
N PRO A 594 23.79 -0.56 20.60
CA PRO A 594 25.13 -1.16 20.43
C PRO A 594 26.22 -0.17 20.01
N ARG A 595 25.88 0.85 19.19
CA ARG A 595 26.85 1.85 18.72
C ARG A 595 27.17 2.91 19.77
N THR A 596 26.17 3.31 20.56
CA THR A 596 26.29 4.45 21.49
C THR A 596 26.48 4.03 22.95
N GLY A 597 26.07 2.82 23.32
CA GLY A 597 25.97 2.37 24.71
C GLY A 597 24.87 3.06 25.53
N ILE A 598 23.92 3.74 24.87
CA ILE A 598 22.78 4.41 25.50
C ILE A 598 21.54 3.52 25.37
N ASN A 599 20.91 3.20 26.50
CA ASN A 599 19.65 2.45 26.51
C ASN A 599 18.46 3.36 26.23
N VAL A 600 17.48 2.90 25.47
CA VAL A 600 16.27 3.68 25.16
C VAL A 600 15.04 2.96 25.68
N GLN A 601 14.20 3.68 26.44
CA GLN A 601 12.92 3.19 26.94
C GLN A 601 11.77 3.76 26.13
N LEU A 602 11.31 3.02 25.13
CA LEU A 602 10.17 3.39 24.29
C LEU A 602 8.85 3.05 24.99
N GLU A 603 7.90 4.00 25.00
CA GLU A 603 6.51 3.79 25.45
C GLU A 603 5.53 4.45 24.45
N LEU A 604 4.49 3.73 24.03
CA LEU A 604 3.42 4.28 23.18
C LEU A 604 2.36 4.94 24.07
N ILE A 605 2.15 6.26 23.93
CA ILE A 605 1.30 7.05 24.83
C ILE A 605 0.26 7.85 24.03
N PRO A 606 -1.02 7.86 24.44
CA PRO A 606 -2.02 8.73 23.83
C PRO A 606 -1.67 10.22 23.99
N ASP A 607 -1.74 11.00 22.91
CA ASP A 607 -1.30 12.40 22.85
C ASP A 607 -1.92 13.29 23.95
N SER A 608 -3.18 13.01 24.31
CA SER A 608 -3.92 13.77 25.33
C SER A 608 -3.34 13.65 26.75
N VAL A 609 -2.49 12.64 27.00
CA VAL A 609 -1.86 12.39 28.31
C VAL A 609 -0.50 13.08 28.42
N ILE A 610 0.14 13.41 27.29
CA ILE A 610 1.54 13.85 27.26
C ILE A 610 1.73 15.21 27.95
N ILE A 611 0.90 16.22 27.63
CA ILE A 611 0.96 17.54 28.29
C ILE A 611 0.70 17.43 29.80
N PRO A 612 -0.42 16.82 30.27
CA PRO A 612 -0.68 16.66 31.71
C PRO A 612 0.44 15.95 32.47
N ALA A 613 1.01 14.87 31.91
CA ALA A 613 2.07 14.11 32.57
C ALA A 613 3.39 14.89 32.64
N THR A 614 3.74 15.60 31.56
CA THR A 614 4.93 16.47 31.53
C THR A 614 4.82 17.58 32.56
N LEU A 615 3.67 18.24 32.67
CA LEU A 615 3.41 19.27 33.69
C LEU A 615 3.37 18.72 35.12
N ALA A 616 3.06 17.43 35.30
CA ALA A 616 3.10 16.75 36.59
C ALA A 616 4.53 16.31 37.00
N GLY A 617 5.54 16.53 36.14
CA GLY A 617 6.93 16.12 36.39
C GLY A 617 7.20 14.63 36.12
N GLU A 618 6.27 13.93 35.47
CA GLU A 618 6.36 12.50 35.12
C GLU A 618 6.48 12.31 33.59
N GLY A 619 6.96 13.34 32.90
CA GLY A 619 7.19 13.32 31.45
C GLY A 619 8.43 12.53 31.04
N PRO A 620 8.58 12.21 29.74
CA PRO A 620 9.75 11.52 29.19
C PRO A 620 10.93 12.48 28.98
N ASP A 621 12.08 11.96 28.55
CA ASP A 621 13.21 12.79 28.10
C ASP A 621 12.96 13.31 26.66
N VAL A 622 12.40 12.46 25.79
CA VAL A 622 12.06 12.80 24.39
C VAL A 622 10.62 12.37 24.07
N VAL A 623 9.92 13.15 23.26
CA VAL A 623 8.64 12.75 22.65
C VAL A 623 8.78 12.81 21.13
N ILE A 624 8.33 11.78 20.43
CA ILE A 624 8.29 11.73 18.96
C ILE A 624 6.85 11.58 18.46
N GLY A 625 6.60 11.94 17.20
CA GLY A 625 5.32 11.76 16.52
C GLY A 625 4.27 12.81 16.87
N LEU A 626 4.64 13.92 17.51
CA LEU A 626 3.69 14.99 17.83
C LEU A 626 3.65 16.07 16.75
N PRO A 627 2.46 16.64 16.45
CA PRO A 627 2.35 17.70 15.46
C PRO A 627 3.01 19.00 15.92
N ASP A 628 3.48 19.82 14.98
CA ASP A 628 4.06 21.16 15.20
C ASP A 628 3.24 22.06 16.13
N THR A 629 1.91 22.07 16.00
CA THR A 629 1.00 22.82 16.89
C THR A 629 1.23 22.52 18.38
N GLN A 630 1.69 21.31 18.73
CA GLN A 630 2.01 20.93 20.10
C GLN A 630 3.39 21.40 20.53
N ALA A 631 4.36 21.44 19.62
CA ALA A 631 5.71 21.96 19.92
C ALA A 631 5.63 23.37 20.50
N MET A 632 4.84 24.25 19.87
CA MET A 632 4.58 25.58 20.41
C MET A 632 3.96 25.55 21.81
N ASN A 633 2.95 24.71 22.03
CA ASN A 633 2.30 24.62 23.33
C ASN A 633 3.27 24.25 24.46
N PHE A 634 4.26 23.40 24.20
CA PHE A 634 5.30 23.11 25.18
C PHE A 634 6.35 24.23 25.27
N ALA A 635 6.77 24.79 24.13
CA ALA A 635 7.79 25.85 24.07
C ALA A 635 7.38 27.11 24.86
N VAL A 636 6.15 27.62 24.69
CA VAL A 636 5.65 28.79 25.45
C VAL A 636 5.57 28.56 26.96
N ARG A 637 5.57 27.29 27.39
CA ARG A 637 5.55 26.88 28.80
C ARG A 637 6.94 26.58 29.35
N ASN A 638 8.00 26.84 28.57
CA ASN A 638 9.38 26.48 28.87
C ASN A 638 9.55 24.98 29.19
N ALA A 639 8.76 24.13 28.53
CA ALA A 639 8.79 22.68 28.76
C ALA A 639 9.68 21.92 27.76
N LEU A 640 10.25 22.61 26.76
CA LEU A 640 11.15 22.06 25.75
C LEU A 640 12.54 22.69 25.83
N VAL A 641 13.54 21.93 25.40
CA VAL A 641 14.89 22.42 25.15
C VAL A 641 14.95 23.08 23.77
N ASP A 642 15.65 24.22 23.68
CA ASP A 642 15.99 24.87 22.40
C ASP A 642 17.13 24.12 21.73
N LEU A 643 16.80 23.44 20.62
CA LEU A 643 17.70 22.56 19.89
C LEU A 643 18.70 23.33 19.01
N SER A 644 18.45 24.61 18.73
CA SER A 644 19.36 25.46 17.95
C SER A 644 20.71 25.71 18.65
N GLN A 645 20.79 25.39 19.95
CA GLN A 645 21.98 25.60 20.78
C GLN A 645 23.02 24.47 20.65
N PHE A 646 22.67 23.35 20.04
CA PHE A 646 23.59 22.23 19.82
C PHE A 646 24.51 22.51 18.62
N GLU A 647 25.80 22.21 18.74
CA GLU A 647 26.84 22.58 17.76
C GLU A 647 26.60 21.99 16.36
N ASP A 648 25.97 20.82 16.27
CA ASP A 648 25.68 20.05 15.07
C ASP A 648 24.26 20.28 14.50
N PHE A 649 23.48 21.18 15.07
CA PHE A 649 22.11 21.48 14.62
C PHE A 649 22.06 21.92 13.16
N GLU A 650 22.94 22.84 12.75
CA GLU A 650 22.97 23.38 11.38
C GLU A 650 23.26 22.30 10.32
N GLU A 651 24.10 21.31 10.66
CA GLU A 651 24.36 20.17 9.79
C GLU A 651 23.09 19.34 9.59
N ILE A 652 22.38 19.06 10.68
CA ILE A 652 21.10 18.33 10.65
C ILE A 652 20.05 19.10 9.86
N ALA A 653 19.93 20.41 10.09
CA ALA A 653 18.94 21.28 9.48
C ALA A 653 19.11 21.41 7.97
N SER A 654 20.34 21.28 7.45
CA SER A 654 20.64 21.35 6.01
C SER A 654 19.95 20.27 5.15
N ARG A 655 19.45 19.20 5.78
CA ARG A 655 18.75 18.07 5.12
C ARG A 655 17.27 18.35 4.83
N TYR A 656 16.74 19.47 5.30
CA TYR A 656 15.33 19.83 5.20
C TYR A 656 15.16 21.13 4.40
N TYR A 657 13.97 21.32 3.82
CA TYR A 657 13.56 22.64 3.38
C TYR A 657 13.27 23.55 4.60
N PRO A 658 13.50 24.87 4.52
CA PRO A 658 13.26 25.79 5.63
C PRO A 658 11.85 25.68 6.24
N SER A 659 10.86 25.42 5.38
CA SER A 659 9.45 25.23 5.78
C SER A 659 9.21 24.18 6.87
N ALA A 660 10.10 23.19 7.02
CA ALA A 660 10.00 22.15 8.04
C ALA A 660 10.24 22.71 9.46
N PHE A 661 11.08 23.75 9.58
CA PHE A 661 11.48 24.36 10.85
C PHE A 661 10.69 25.62 11.19
N GLU A 662 10.14 26.31 10.18
CA GLU A 662 9.41 27.56 10.37
C GLU A 662 8.24 27.43 11.37
N SER A 663 7.46 26.34 11.34
CA SER A 663 6.31 26.16 12.25
C SER A 663 6.67 25.81 13.70
N ILE A 664 7.91 25.39 13.94
CA ILE A 664 8.42 24.97 15.26
C ILE A 664 9.45 25.94 15.84
N THR A 665 9.66 27.06 15.16
CA THR A 665 10.53 28.14 15.62
C THR A 665 9.72 29.11 16.48
N TYR A 666 10.23 29.41 17.67
CA TYR A 666 9.61 30.37 18.59
C TYR A 666 10.67 31.21 19.29
N GLN A 667 10.51 32.54 19.30
CA GLN A 667 11.48 33.48 19.89
C GLN A 667 12.96 33.23 19.52
N ASP A 668 13.22 32.93 18.25
CA ASP A 668 14.54 32.63 17.68
C ASP A 668 15.13 31.27 18.08
N GLY A 669 14.42 30.45 18.86
CA GLY A 669 14.78 29.07 19.20
C GLY A 669 14.01 28.04 18.38
N VAL A 670 14.59 26.86 18.21
CA VAL A 670 13.98 25.73 17.46
C VAL A 670 13.67 24.59 18.44
N TYR A 671 12.41 24.18 18.52
CA TYR A 671 11.96 23.28 19.60
C TYR A 671 11.61 21.86 19.16
N GLY A 672 12.02 21.46 17.95
CA GLY A 672 11.83 20.10 17.45
C GLY A 672 12.72 19.77 16.26
N LEU A 673 12.87 18.48 15.97
CA LEU A 673 13.41 17.99 14.71
C LEU A 673 12.27 17.39 13.86
N PRO A 674 12.07 17.85 12.62
CA PRO A 674 11.00 17.35 11.75
C PRO A 674 11.17 15.87 11.42
N GLU A 675 10.12 15.09 11.63
CA GLU A 675 10.06 13.66 11.30
C GLU A 675 9.30 13.44 10.00
N GLN A 676 8.06 13.90 9.98
CA GLN A 676 7.17 13.82 8.84
C GLN A 676 6.78 15.21 8.38
N GLN A 677 6.61 15.38 7.08
CA GLN A 677 6.10 16.60 6.50
C GLN A 677 5.12 16.27 5.39
N THR A 678 3.92 16.82 5.47
CA THR A 678 2.88 16.60 4.46
C THR A 678 2.43 17.90 3.82
N PHE A 679 2.22 17.83 2.50
CA PHE A 679 1.77 18.92 1.66
C PHE A 679 0.77 18.43 0.61
N MET A 680 0.04 19.38 0.04
CA MET A 680 -0.98 19.06 -0.96
C MET A 680 -0.38 18.97 -2.36
N MET A 681 -0.93 18.08 -3.17
CA MET A 681 -0.70 17.96 -4.61
C MET A 681 -2.04 18.04 -5.35
N MET A 682 -2.00 18.40 -6.63
CA MET A 682 -3.16 18.33 -7.51
C MET A 682 -3.17 16.99 -8.24
N PHE A 683 -4.19 16.18 -7.98
CA PHE A 683 -4.46 14.90 -8.64
C PHE A 683 -5.38 15.13 -9.82
N TYR A 684 -5.14 14.45 -10.94
CA TYR A 684 -5.94 14.59 -12.15
C TYR A 684 -6.02 13.31 -12.98
N ARG A 685 -7.21 13.06 -13.55
CA ARG A 685 -7.51 11.98 -14.50
C ARG A 685 -7.17 12.40 -15.92
N ASN A 686 -6.05 11.87 -16.44
CA ASN A 686 -5.55 12.20 -17.77
C ASN A 686 -6.56 11.84 -18.86
N ASP A 687 -7.17 10.67 -18.73
CA ASP A 687 -8.21 10.17 -19.64
C ASP A 687 -9.41 11.13 -19.72
N ILE A 688 -9.92 11.61 -18.57
CA ILE A 688 -11.09 12.50 -18.53
C ILE A 688 -10.72 13.92 -19.00
N LEU A 689 -9.56 14.45 -18.60
CA LEU A 689 -9.13 15.76 -19.09
C LEU A 689 -8.92 15.76 -20.61
N GLN A 690 -8.33 14.69 -21.16
CA GLN A 690 -8.13 14.54 -22.60
C GLN A 690 -9.46 14.41 -23.35
N GLU A 691 -10.44 13.68 -22.80
CA GLU A 691 -11.80 13.58 -23.35
C GLU A 691 -12.47 14.96 -23.46
N LEU A 692 -12.30 15.80 -22.44
CA LEU A 692 -12.86 17.16 -22.38
C LEU A 692 -12.01 18.20 -23.13
N GLY A 693 -10.85 17.82 -23.67
CA GLY A 693 -9.90 18.74 -24.30
C GLY A 693 -9.31 19.77 -23.33
N LEU A 694 -9.22 19.42 -22.05
CA LEU A 694 -8.69 20.25 -20.97
C LEU A 694 -7.20 19.95 -20.73
N GLU A 695 -6.42 20.99 -20.49
CA GLU A 695 -5.07 20.88 -19.98
C GLU A 695 -5.05 20.92 -18.44
N VAL A 696 -3.99 20.40 -17.84
CA VAL A 696 -3.80 20.44 -16.37
C VAL A 696 -3.56 21.90 -15.94
N PRO A 697 -4.39 22.47 -15.04
CA PRO A 697 -4.34 23.89 -14.71
C PRO A 697 -3.17 24.21 -13.78
N LYS A 698 -2.44 25.28 -14.06
CA LYS A 698 -1.31 25.78 -13.27
C LYS A 698 -1.71 26.95 -12.37
N THR A 699 -2.83 27.60 -12.64
CA THR A 699 -3.30 28.77 -11.87
C THR A 699 -4.72 28.61 -11.36
N TRP A 700 -5.07 29.29 -10.26
CA TRP A 700 -6.44 29.28 -9.74
C TRP A 700 -7.45 29.94 -10.69
N GLU A 701 -7.01 30.83 -11.59
CA GLU A 701 -7.88 31.37 -12.64
C GLU A 701 -8.19 30.31 -13.71
N GLU A 702 -7.20 29.52 -14.12
CA GLU A 702 -7.44 28.36 -15.01
C GLU A 702 -8.37 27.33 -14.35
N VAL A 703 -8.26 27.12 -13.03
CA VAL A 703 -9.22 26.29 -12.28
C VAL A 703 -10.64 26.88 -12.36
N LYS A 704 -10.80 28.19 -12.16
CA LYS A 704 -12.09 28.88 -12.27
C LYS A 704 -12.68 28.79 -13.68
N ASP A 705 -11.85 28.82 -14.72
CA ASP A 705 -12.28 28.64 -16.12
C ASP A 705 -12.64 27.17 -16.42
N MET A 706 -11.94 26.22 -15.77
CA MET A 706 -12.17 24.79 -15.91
C MET A 706 -13.46 24.32 -15.23
N ILE A 707 -13.78 24.83 -14.02
CA ILE A 707 -14.92 24.36 -13.23
C ILE A 707 -16.25 24.41 -14.02
N PRO A 708 -16.60 25.49 -14.75
CA PRO A 708 -17.81 25.52 -15.57
C PRO A 708 -17.85 24.43 -16.65
N ILE A 709 -16.71 24.08 -17.24
CA ILE A 709 -16.61 23.00 -18.24
C ILE A 709 -16.84 21.65 -17.58
N LEU A 710 -16.23 21.42 -16.41
CA LEU A 710 -16.48 20.22 -15.61
C LEU A 710 -17.96 20.11 -15.23
N GLN A 711 -18.55 21.17 -14.71
CA GLN A 711 -19.94 21.21 -14.26
C GLN A 711 -20.95 21.09 -15.40
N ALA A 712 -20.66 21.63 -16.58
CA ALA A 712 -21.47 21.41 -17.78
C ALA A 712 -21.53 19.93 -18.16
N ASN A 713 -20.52 19.15 -17.77
CA ASN A 713 -20.45 17.70 -17.91
C ASN A 713 -20.74 16.97 -16.59
N ASN A 714 -21.32 17.66 -15.58
CA ASN A 714 -21.66 17.14 -14.26
C ASN A 714 -20.50 16.50 -13.47
N TYR A 715 -19.27 16.94 -13.74
CA TYR A 715 -18.10 16.66 -12.92
C TYR A 715 -17.86 17.79 -11.91
N ASP A 716 -17.19 17.45 -10.81
CA ASP A 716 -16.77 18.39 -9.77
C ASP A 716 -15.25 18.55 -9.70
N PHE A 717 -14.80 19.68 -9.15
CA PHE A 717 -13.42 19.88 -8.70
C PHE A 717 -13.36 19.68 -7.18
N TYR A 718 -12.39 18.93 -6.68
CA TYR A 718 -12.20 18.82 -5.22
C TYR A 718 -11.19 19.85 -4.70
N MET A 719 -11.62 20.62 -3.71
CA MET A 719 -10.78 21.59 -3.02
C MET A 719 -10.91 21.41 -1.50
N PRO A 720 -9.79 21.24 -0.76
CA PRO A 720 -9.82 21.25 0.69
C PRO A 720 -10.21 22.65 1.16
N SER A 721 -11.40 22.75 1.76
CA SER A 721 -12.13 23.98 2.09
C SER A 721 -11.30 25.06 2.80
N THR A 722 -11.41 25.23 4.11
CA THR A 722 -10.64 26.24 4.83
C THR A 722 -9.16 25.87 4.97
N GLY A 723 -8.81 24.59 4.74
CA GLY A 723 -7.43 24.11 4.79
C GLY A 723 -6.48 24.76 3.77
N LEU A 724 -6.98 25.29 2.65
CA LEU A 724 -6.16 26.04 1.68
C LEU A 724 -6.04 27.53 1.99
N TYR A 725 -6.82 28.06 2.93
CA TYR A 725 -6.85 29.50 3.18
C TYR A 725 -5.46 30.09 3.48
N PRO A 726 -4.65 29.53 4.42
CA PRO A 726 -3.29 29.99 4.66
C PRO A 726 -2.44 30.09 3.40
N SER A 727 -2.44 29.02 2.59
CA SER A 727 -1.70 28.95 1.34
C SER A 727 -2.12 30.05 0.36
N LEU A 728 -3.44 30.29 0.21
CA LEU A 728 -3.94 31.34 -0.67
C LEU A 728 -3.52 32.74 -0.23
N VAL A 729 -3.40 33.00 1.08
CA VAL A 729 -2.87 34.28 1.60
C VAL A 729 -1.42 34.47 1.17
N TYR A 730 -0.57 33.46 1.37
CA TYR A 730 0.85 33.53 0.97
C TYR A 730 1.05 33.56 -0.54
N GLN A 731 0.22 32.86 -1.31
CA GLN A 731 0.24 32.93 -2.78
C GLN A 731 -0.12 34.33 -3.28
N ALA A 732 -0.98 35.05 -2.55
CA ALA A 732 -1.29 36.45 -2.82
C ALA A 732 -0.23 37.45 -2.33
N GLY A 733 0.85 36.99 -1.69
CA GLY A 733 1.91 37.84 -1.14
C GLY A 733 1.63 38.39 0.26
N GLY A 734 0.56 37.94 0.91
CA GLY A 734 0.21 38.34 2.28
C GLY A 734 0.84 37.45 3.34
N ASP A 735 0.54 37.76 4.61
CA ASP A 735 0.91 36.96 5.77
C ASP A 735 -0.30 36.77 6.71
N LEU A 736 -0.30 35.69 7.49
CA LEU A 736 -1.34 35.40 8.48
C LEU A 736 -1.22 36.27 9.73
N TYR A 737 -0.01 36.69 10.06
CA TYR A 737 0.33 37.45 11.25
C TYR A 737 1.30 38.58 10.90
N LEU A 738 1.20 39.69 11.62
CA LEU A 738 2.10 40.84 11.48
C LEU A 738 3.13 40.87 12.59
N GLY A 739 4.19 41.66 12.37
CA GLY A 739 5.33 41.82 13.25
C GLY A 739 6.55 41.05 12.75
N GLU A 740 7.70 41.25 13.40
CA GLU A 740 8.97 40.59 13.05
C GLU A 740 9.64 40.04 14.31
N GLY A 741 10.43 38.97 14.16
CA GLY A 741 11.12 38.32 15.26
C GLY A 741 10.18 37.98 16.43
N LYS A 742 10.51 38.48 17.62
CA LYS A 742 9.71 38.25 18.85
C LYS A 742 8.33 38.94 18.85
N ASP A 743 8.13 39.89 17.94
CA ASP A 743 6.85 40.59 17.76
C ASP A 743 5.98 39.95 16.66
N TYR A 744 6.44 38.91 15.96
CA TYR A 744 5.57 38.17 15.04
C TYR A 744 4.34 37.61 15.78
N GLY A 745 3.15 37.81 15.22
CA GLY A 745 1.88 37.49 15.89
C GLY A 745 1.40 38.54 16.89
N ILE A 746 1.94 39.76 16.88
CA ILE A 746 1.42 40.87 17.69
C ILE A 746 0.03 41.32 17.21
N GLU A 747 -0.23 41.12 15.92
CA GLU A 747 -1.51 41.37 15.27
C GLU A 747 -1.76 40.31 14.19
N THR A 748 -3.03 40.04 13.88
CA THR A 748 -3.44 39.26 12.73
C THR A 748 -3.18 40.02 11.43
N GLY A 749 -2.59 39.34 10.44
CA GLY A 749 -2.47 39.84 9.07
C GLY A 749 -3.77 39.71 8.27
N LEU A 750 -4.83 39.14 8.86
CA LEU A 750 -6.09 38.90 8.16
C LEU A 750 -6.89 40.16 7.81
N TYR A 751 -6.45 41.34 8.26
CA TYR A 751 -7.00 42.62 7.81
C TYR A 751 -6.42 43.12 6.49
N GLU A 752 -5.26 42.60 6.08
CA GLU A 752 -4.59 43.01 4.85
C GLU A 752 -5.41 42.62 3.61
N GLU A 753 -5.22 43.37 2.54
CA GLU A 753 -6.01 43.23 1.31
C GLU A 753 -5.79 41.85 0.66
N GLU A 754 -4.57 41.32 0.73
CA GLU A 754 -4.17 40.01 0.23
C GLU A 754 -4.97 38.89 0.93
N ALA A 755 -5.09 38.96 2.26
CA ALA A 755 -5.83 37.99 3.05
C ALA A 755 -7.34 38.08 2.80
N MET A 756 -7.87 39.30 2.75
CA MET A 756 -9.28 39.57 2.42
C MET A 756 -9.66 39.07 1.02
N GLN A 757 -8.75 39.25 0.05
CA GLN A 757 -8.95 38.81 -1.32
C GLN A 757 -8.82 37.28 -1.44
N ALA A 758 -7.84 36.66 -0.79
CA ALA A 758 -7.72 35.21 -0.70
C ALA A 758 -8.96 34.55 -0.09
N PHE A 759 -9.54 35.15 0.97
CA PHE A 759 -10.75 34.64 1.61
C PHE A 759 -11.98 34.75 0.70
N LYS A 760 -12.08 35.86 -0.02
CA LYS A 760 -13.12 36.06 -1.03
C LYS A 760 -12.98 35.04 -2.16
N GLU A 761 -11.78 34.83 -2.68
CA GLU A 761 -11.49 33.83 -3.73
C GLU A 761 -11.85 32.42 -3.25
N LEU A 762 -11.44 32.07 -2.03
CA LEU A 762 -11.78 30.78 -1.43
C LEU A 762 -13.29 30.57 -1.33
N THR A 763 -14.01 31.54 -0.75
CA THR A 763 -15.46 31.43 -0.56
C THR A 763 -16.23 31.46 -1.89
N GLN A 764 -15.68 32.05 -2.95
CA GLN A 764 -16.28 32.01 -4.29
C GLN A 764 -16.34 30.60 -4.87
N PHE A 765 -15.37 29.72 -4.61
CA PHE A 765 -15.43 28.32 -5.04
C PHE A 765 -16.67 27.59 -4.51
N PHE A 766 -17.09 27.90 -3.27
CA PHE A 766 -18.25 27.25 -2.64
C PHE A 766 -19.56 27.99 -2.88
N THR A 767 -19.52 29.32 -3.01
CA THR A 767 -20.74 30.14 -3.18
C THR A 767 -21.12 30.33 -4.64
N SER A 768 -20.16 30.67 -5.50
CA SER A 768 -20.41 30.99 -6.91
C SER A 768 -20.23 29.76 -7.81
N TYR A 769 -19.21 28.96 -7.54
CA TYR A 769 -18.94 27.72 -8.26
C TYR A 769 -19.56 26.48 -7.59
N HIS A 770 -20.25 26.62 -6.45
CA HIS A 770 -20.99 25.53 -5.82
C HIS A 770 -20.20 24.23 -5.58
N LEU A 771 -18.88 24.31 -5.37
CA LEU A 771 -18.09 23.13 -5.01
C LEU A 771 -18.57 22.55 -3.68
N PRO A 772 -18.54 21.22 -3.50
CA PRO A 772 -18.95 20.59 -2.26
C PRO A 772 -17.95 20.88 -1.12
N VAL A 773 -18.47 21.28 0.05
CA VAL A 773 -17.64 21.58 1.24
C VAL A 773 -16.98 20.32 1.82
N VAL A 774 -17.66 19.17 1.72
CA VAL A 774 -17.19 17.87 2.20
C VAL A 774 -17.40 16.85 1.08
N ALA A 775 -16.35 16.10 0.75
CA ALA A 775 -16.41 15.01 -0.20
C ALA A 775 -15.39 13.92 0.16
N ASP A 776 -15.74 12.68 -0.15
CA ASP A 776 -14.78 11.58 -0.18
C ASP A 776 -14.04 11.64 -1.52
N PHE A 777 -12.92 12.36 -1.53
CA PHE A 777 -12.15 12.58 -2.75
C PHE A 777 -11.65 11.27 -3.35
N SER A 778 -11.08 10.36 -2.55
CA SER A 778 -10.51 9.11 -3.07
C SER A 778 -11.55 8.27 -3.81
N ASN A 779 -12.77 8.13 -3.27
CA ASN A 779 -13.84 7.42 -3.96
C ASN A 779 -14.40 8.16 -5.18
N ARG A 780 -14.58 9.49 -5.11
CA ARG A 780 -15.11 10.28 -6.23
C ARG A 780 -14.09 10.45 -7.36
N PHE A 781 -12.79 10.42 -7.05
CA PHE A 781 -11.70 10.41 -8.01
C PHE A 781 -11.62 9.06 -8.74
N ARG A 782 -11.71 7.95 -7.98
CA ARG A 782 -11.76 6.58 -8.52
C ARG A 782 -12.90 6.40 -9.54
N THR A 783 -14.11 6.80 -9.16
CA THR A 783 -15.31 6.74 -10.02
C THR A 783 -15.29 7.76 -11.18
N GLY A 784 -14.46 8.81 -11.09
CA GLY A 784 -14.34 9.87 -12.07
C GLY A 784 -15.37 11.01 -11.93
N GLU A 785 -16.17 11.03 -10.86
CA GLU A 785 -17.05 12.17 -10.53
C GLU A 785 -16.27 13.45 -10.21
N MET A 786 -15.10 13.29 -9.59
CA MET A 786 -14.15 14.35 -9.29
C MET A 786 -12.84 14.07 -10.02
N PRO A 787 -12.76 14.32 -11.34
CA PRO A 787 -11.60 13.95 -12.15
C PRO A 787 -10.35 14.76 -11.80
N ILE A 788 -10.49 15.86 -11.05
CA ILE A 788 -9.38 16.71 -10.64
C ILE A 788 -9.62 17.29 -9.24
N GLY A 789 -8.55 17.44 -8.46
CA GLY A 789 -8.64 18.08 -7.16
C GLY A 789 -7.33 18.12 -6.39
N VAL A 790 -7.35 18.83 -5.27
CA VAL A 790 -6.18 19.02 -4.40
C VAL A 790 -6.30 18.16 -3.15
N ALA A 791 -5.31 17.30 -2.89
CA ALA A 791 -5.30 16.39 -1.75
C ALA A 791 -3.86 16.18 -1.23
N PRO A 792 -3.66 15.66 0.00
CA PRO A 792 -2.33 15.37 0.52
C PRO A 792 -1.57 14.42 -0.40
N TYR A 793 -0.26 14.57 -0.55
CA TYR A 793 0.50 13.71 -1.47
C TYR A 793 0.46 12.22 -1.08
N SER A 794 0.26 11.91 0.21
CA SER A 794 0.07 10.53 0.69
C SER A 794 -1.21 9.86 0.15
N THR A 795 -2.17 10.63 -0.39
CA THR A 795 -3.31 10.07 -1.13
C THR A 795 -2.85 9.30 -2.37
N TYR A 796 -1.65 9.56 -2.92
CA TYR A 796 -1.08 8.79 -4.03
C TYR A 796 -0.98 7.31 -3.73
N THR A 797 -0.34 6.94 -2.62
CA THR A 797 -0.12 5.53 -2.26
C THR A 797 -1.42 4.85 -1.89
N GLN A 798 -2.38 5.58 -1.31
CA GLN A 798 -3.74 5.09 -1.10
C GLN A 798 -4.42 4.76 -2.44
N LEU A 799 -4.43 5.69 -3.40
CA LEU A 799 -5.07 5.49 -4.71
C LEU A 799 -4.38 4.38 -5.53
N GLN A 800 -3.06 4.24 -5.42
CA GLN A 800 -2.31 3.17 -6.10
C GLN A 800 -2.79 1.78 -5.69
N VAL A 801 -3.17 1.59 -4.42
CA VAL A 801 -3.69 0.32 -3.90
C VAL A 801 -5.21 0.22 -4.06
N PHE A 802 -5.93 1.30 -3.79
CA PHE A 802 -7.40 1.33 -3.70
C PHE A 802 -8.11 1.46 -5.06
N ALA A 803 -7.42 1.93 -6.10
CA ALA A 803 -8.01 2.27 -7.40
C ALA A 803 -7.21 1.62 -8.55
N SER A 804 -6.99 0.31 -8.47
CA SER A 804 -6.21 -0.46 -9.45
C SER A 804 -6.82 -0.41 -10.86
N GLU A 805 -8.14 -0.28 -10.97
CA GLU A 805 -8.89 -0.21 -12.23
C GLU A 805 -8.57 1.04 -13.06
N ILE A 806 -8.04 2.09 -12.43
CA ILE A 806 -7.62 3.33 -13.10
C ILE A 806 -6.10 3.50 -13.11
N LYS A 807 -5.31 2.47 -12.76
CA LYS A 807 -3.84 2.52 -12.81
C LYS A 807 -3.37 2.98 -14.20
N GLY A 808 -2.50 3.99 -14.23
CA GLY A 808 -1.97 4.59 -15.47
C GLY A 808 -2.88 5.65 -16.12
N LEU A 809 -4.13 5.80 -15.69
CA LEU A 809 -5.08 6.80 -16.24
C LEU A 809 -5.04 8.15 -15.52
N TRP A 810 -4.22 8.29 -14.48
CA TRP A 810 -4.13 9.50 -13.67
C TRP A 810 -2.69 9.82 -13.31
N SER A 811 -2.48 11.05 -12.87
CA SER A 811 -1.20 11.51 -12.31
C SER A 811 -1.46 12.60 -11.28
N PHE A 812 -0.39 13.15 -10.71
CA PHE A 812 -0.46 14.29 -9.82
C PHE A 812 0.69 15.26 -10.10
N GLY A 813 0.50 16.51 -9.71
CA GLY A 813 1.45 17.59 -9.94
C GLY A 813 1.32 18.70 -8.89
N PRO A 814 2.17 19.73 -8.96
CA PRO A 814 2.09 20.88 -8.05
C PRO A 814 0.68 21.50 -8.04
N ILE A 815 0.29 22.05 -6.89
CA ILE A 815 -1.01 22.74 -6.77
C ILE A 815 -1.05 23.99 -7.66
N PRO A 816 -2.25 24.42 -8.08
CA PRO A 816 -2.40 25.69 -8.76
C PRO A 816 -1.88 26.84 -7.88
N GLY A 817 -1.29 27.84 -8.55
CA GLY A 817 -0.78 29.03 -7.90
C GLY A 817 -1.44 30.32 -8.37
N LYS A 818 -0.92 31.44 -7.88
CA LYS A 818 -1.25 32.79 -8.32
C LYS A 818 -0.08 33.38 -9.09
N VAL A 819 -0.37 34.04 -10.21
CA VAL A 819 0.67 34.74 -10.99
C VAL A 819 1.06 36.02 -10.25
N ASN A 820 2.35 36.16 -9.93
CA ASN A 820 2.88 37.38 -9.31
C ASN A 820 3.10 38.49 -10.36
N GLU A 821 3.51 39.69 -9.92
CA GLU A 821 3.76 40.83 -10.82
C GLU A 821 4.83 40.55 -11.89
N ASP A 822 5.74 39.62 -11.62
CA ASP A 822 6.84 39.22 -12.51
C ASP A 822 6.43 38.13 -13.53
N GLY A 823 5.20 37.62 -13.45
CA GLY A 823 4.68 36.57 -14.32
C GLY A 823 5.04 35.14 -13.90
N GLU A 824 5.66 34.96 -12.74
CA GLU A 824 5.94 33.65 -12.14
C GLU A 824 4.74 33.15 -11.34
N ILE A 825 4.56 31.83 -11.31
CA ILE A 825 3.46 31.20 -10.57
C ILE A 825 3.93 30.94 -9.13
N ASN A 826 3.30 31.61 -8.18
CA ASN A 826 3.44 31.32 -6.76
C ASN A 826 2.41 30.26 -6.37
N ASN A 827 2.86 29.02 -6.22
CA ASN A 827 2.07 27.87 -5.78
C ASN A 827 2.39 27.47 -4.32
N THR A 828 2.76 28.44 -3.48
CA THR A 828 3.12 28.17 -2.09
C THR A 828 2.04 27.39 -1.35
N PHE A 829 2.45 26.35 -0.62
CA PHE A 829 1.56 25.59 0.27
C PHE A 829 2.03 25.64 1.72
N VAL A 830 1.12 25.97 2.64
CA VAL A 830 1.38 25.91 4.09
C VAL A 830 1.37 24.47 4.56
N THR A 831 2.55 23.95 4.88
CA THR A 831 2.79 22.56 5.24
C THR A 831 2.44 22.26 6.69
N ALA A 832 2.21 20.98 7.01
CA ALA A 832 2.14 20.49 8.39
C ALA A 832 3.26 19.48 8.65
N THR A 833 3.72 19.41 9.90
CA THR A 833 4.84 18.53 10.29
C THR A 833 4.59 17.80 11.60
N SER A 834 5.25 16.64 11.81
CA SER A 834 5.46 16.06 13.15
C SER A 834 6.92 16.15 13.56
N GLN A 835 7.16 16.07 14.87
CA GLN A 835 8.40 16.50 15.47
C GLN A 835 8.87 15.56 16.58
N ALA A 836 10.17 15.30 16.60
CA ALA A 836 10.88 14.82 17.77
C ALA A 836 11.24 16.02 18.66
N MET A 837 10.84 16.00 19.93
CA MET A 837 10.99 17.10 20.87
C MET A 837 11.68 16.63 22.15
N MET A 838 12.66 17.39 22.63
CA MET A 838 13.34 17.14 23.90
C MET A 838 12.65 17.91 25.03
N MET A 839 12.23 17.20 26.07
CA MET A 839 11.61 17.82 27.24
C MET A 839 12.69 18.50 28.10
N ASP A 840 12.39 19.65 28.70
CA ASP A 840 13.36 20.34 29.57
C ASP A 840 13.71 19.52 30.83
N VAL A 841 12.78 18.66 31.27
CA VAL A 841 12.98 17.73 32.39
C VAL A 841 13.95 16.58 32.10
N ALA A 842 14.43 16.47 30.85
CA ALA A 842 15.36 15.43 30.45
C ALA A 842 16.63 15.44 31.33
N LYS A 843 16.98 14.28 31.90
CA LYS A 843 18.09 14.19 32.87
C LYS A 843 19.46 14.18 32.19
N ASP A 844 19.54 13.55 31.03
CA ASP A 844 20.75 13.40 30.22
C ASP A 844 20.46 13.97 28.82
N LYS A 845 20.61 15.30 28.69
CA LYS A 845 20.25 16.04 27.47
C LYS A 845 21.15 15.64 26.30
N GLU A 846 22.41 15.31 26.57
CA GLU A 846 23.34 14.80 25.57
C GLU A 846 22.89 13.43 25.03
N ALA A 847 22.47 12.50 25.89
CA ALA A 847 21.98 11.20 25.44
C ALA A 847 20.66 11.32 24.66
N ALA A 848 19.76 12.19 25.13
CA ALA A 848 18.52 12.51 24.42
C ALA A 848 18.80 13.12 23.03
N TRP A 849 19.79 14.00 22.92
CA TRP A 849 20.22 14.57 21.65
C TRP A 849 20.79 13.52 20.70
N GLU A 850 21.67 12.63 21.18
CA GLU A 850 22.20 11.53 20.37
C GLU A 850 21.09 10.63 19.82
N PHE A 851 20.07 10.32 20.63
CA PHE A 851 18.89 9.58 20.17
C PHE A 851 18.12 10.34 19.08
N MET A 852 17.84 11.64 19.29
CA MET A 852 17.11 12.44 18.32
C MET A 852 17.85 12.56 16.99
N LYS A 853 19.18 12.76 17.01
CA LYS A 853 20.02 12.78 15.80
C LYS A 853 19.98 11.47 15.04
N TRP A 854 20.10 10.36 15.75
CA TRP A 854 20.02 9.03 15.18
C TRP A 854 18.65 8.77 14.56
N TRP A 855 17.57 9.16 15.25
CA TRP A 855 16.21 8.94 14.80
C TRP A 855 15.89 9.69 13.50
N VAL A 856 16.35 10.93 13.36
CA VAL A 856 16.14 11.72 12.14
C VAL A 856 17.24 11.53 11.09
N ASP A 857 18.15 10.60 11.33
CA ASP A 857 19.20 10.27 10.37
C ASP A 857 18.63 9.65 9.09
N THR A 858 19.26 9.94 7.95
CA THR A 858 18.80 9.46 6.64
C THR A 858 18.79 7.94 6.56
N GLU A 859 19.82 7.25 7.07
CA GLU A 859 19.92 5.79 7.04
C GLU A 859 18.82 5.18 7.93
N THR A 860 18.69 5.69 9.16
CA THR A 860 17.71 5.23 10.15
C THR A 860 16.27 5.43 9.65
N GLN A 861 15.94 6.61 9.14
CA GLN A 861 14.59 6.90 8.64
C GLN A 861 14.28 6.11 7.37
N LEU A 862 15.26 5.88 6.49
CA LEU A 862 15.05 5.04 5.31
C LEU A 862 14.82 3.57 5.71
N GLN A 863 15.58 3.05 6.68
CA GLN A 863 15.35 1.69 7.20
C GLN A 863 13.99 1.58 7.88
N TYR A 864 13.61 2.57 8.70
CA TYR A 864 12.29 2.63 9.32
C TYR A 864 11.17 2.67 8.27
N ALA A 865 11.28 3.55 7.28
CA ALA A 865 10.28 3.73 6.24
C ALA A 865 10.12 2.48 5.37
N THR A 866 11.23 1.90 4.90
CA THR A 866 11.20 0.70 4.06
C THR A 866 10.78 -0.54 4.83
N THR A 867 11.10 -0.63 6.13
CA THR A 867 10.61 -1.72 6.98
C THR A 867 9.12 -1.59 7.26
N THR A 868 8.64 -0.36 7.52
CA THR A 868 7.21 -0.10 7.74
C THR A 868 6.40 -0.35 6.46
N GLU A 869 6.86 0.15 5.32
CA GLU A 869 6.24 -0.11 4.00
C GLU A 869 6.32 -1.59 3.62
N GLY A 870 7.43 -2.26 3.96
CA GLY A 870 7.51 -3.73 3.88
C GLY A 870 6.39 -4.37 4.70
N ILE A 871 6.26 -4.04 5.98
CA ILE A 871 5.31 -4.70 6.87
C ILE A 871 3.85 -4.45 6.49
N MET A 872 3.51 -3.22 6.10
CA MET A 872 2.13 -2.75 5.95
C MET A 872 1.71 -2.50 4.50
N GLY A 873 2.62 -2.69 3.55
CA GLY A 873 2.42 -2.43 2.13
C GLY A 873 2.58 -0.94 1.74
N PRO A 874 2.44 -0.64 0.44
CA PRO A 874 2.72 0.69 -0.13
C PRO A 874 1.92 1.84 0.49
N ALA A 875 0.71 1.58 0.98
CA ALA A 875 -0.15 2.58 1.62
C ALA A 875 0.47 3.16 2.92
N ALA A 876 1.45 2.46 3.51
CA ALA A 876 2.17 2.88 4.71
C ALA A 876 3.50 3.60 4.43
N ARG A 877 3.76 3.98 3.17
CA ARG A 877 4.96 4.74 2.80
C ARG A 877 5.11 5.97 3.68
N TYR A 878 6.28 6.07 4.32
CA TYR A 878 6.54 7.08 5.34
C TYR A 878 6.71 8.48 4.72
N PRO A 879 5.93 9.50 5.15
CA PRO A 879 6.01 10.84 4.60
C PRO A 879 7.14 11.67 5.25
N SER A 880 8.40 11.26 5.03
CA SER A 880 9.57 11.88 5.67
C SER A 880 9.74 13.37 5.34
N ALA A 881 10.06 14.17 6.35
CA ALA A 881 10.49 15.55 6.18
C ALA A 881 11.93 15.67 5.63
N ASN A 882 12.76 14.63 5.80
CA ASN A 882 14.12 14.57 5.30
C ASN A 882 14.10 14.32 3.78
N VAL A 883 14.58 15.29 3.02
CA VAL A 883 14.50 15.29 1.55
C VAL A 883 15.28 14.12 0.95
N GLU A 884 16.37 13.70 1.60
CA GLU A 884 17.18 12.57 1.11
C GLU A 884 16.51 11.21 1.33
N VAL A 885 15.68 11.09 2.37
CA VAL A 885 14.84 9.90 2.57
C VAL A 885 13.77 9.87 1.48
N LEU A 886 13.08 10.99 1.25
CA LEU A 886 12.02 11.07 0.24
C LEU A 886 12.51 10.63 -1.15
N ARG A 887 13.72 11.00 -1.55
CA ARG A 887 14.35 10.62 -2.83
C ARG A 887 14.67 9.14 -2.96
N GLN A 888 14.92 8.45 -1.85
CA GLN A 888 15.29 7.04 -1.82
C GLN A 888 14.09 6.12 -1.62
N LEU A 889 12.91 6.69 -1.32
CA LEU A 889 11.66 5.94 -1.25
C LEU A 889 11.17 5.53 -2.64
N PRO A 890 10.30 4.49 -2.72
CA PRO A 890 9.92 3.84 -3.97
C PRO A 890 8.93 4.64 -4.83
N TRP A 891 9.34 5.82 -5.28
CA TRP A 891 8.63 6.69 -6.24
C TRP A 891 9.15 6.45 -7.66
N SER A 892 8.30 6.58 -8.68
CA SER A 892 8.80 6.73 -10.05
C SER A 892 9.49 8.09 -10.20
N ARG A 893 10.36 8.23 -11.20
CA ARG A 893 11.09 9.49 -11.38
C ARG A 893 10.17 10.69 -11.66
N SER A 894 9.10 10.48 -12.40
CA SER A 894 8.10 11.54 -12.64
C SER A 894 7.36 11.95 -11.36
N GLU A 895 7.12 11.01 -10.45
CA GLU A 895 6.46 11.26 -9.17
C GLU A 895 7.38 12.06 -8.23
N ILE A 896 8.65 11.65 -8.09
CA ILE A 896 9.59 12.37 -7.22
C ILE A 896 9.89 13.77 -7.75
N GLU A 897 10.00 13.97 -9.08
CA GLU A 897 10.17 15.30 -9.69
C GLU A 897 8.98 16.23 -9.37
N ALA A 898 7.75 15.71 -9.45
CA ALA A 898 6.54 16.45 -9.08
C ALA A 898 6.50 16.78 -7.58
N LEU A 899 6.81 15.80 -6.72
CA LEU A 899 6.88 15.98 -5.27
C LEU A 899 7.92 17.03 -4.90
N GLU A 900 9.15 16.94 -5.41
CA GLU A 900 10.21 17.90 -5.12
C GLU A 900 9.85 19.31 -5.58
N THR A 901 9.19 19.43 -6.74
CA THR A 901 8.76 20.74 -7.26
C THR A 901 7.80 21.41 -6.29
N GLN A 902 6.80 20.69 -5.78
CA GLN A 902 5.87 21.23 -4.80
C GLN A 902 6.49 21.40 -3.41
N PHE A 903 7.37 20.49 -3.00
CA PHE A 903 8.02 20.53 -1.69
C PHE A 903 8.95 21.76 -1.58
N LYS A 904 9.63 22.16 -2.66
CA LYS A 904 10.37 23.44 -2.71
C LYS A 904 9.48 24.66 -2.51
N ALA A 905 8.20 24.54 -2.85
CA ALA A 905 7.18 25.58 -2.70
C ALA A 905 6.40 25.46 -1.38
N THR A 906 6.83 24.67 -0.40
CA THR A 906 6.17 24.68 0.91
C THR A 906 6.65 25.83 1.78
N LYS A 907 5.79 26.27 2.69
CA LYS A 907 6.07 27.26 3.73
C LYS A 907 5.54 26.75 5.06
N GLY A 908 6.30 26.94 6.13
CA GLY A 908 5.81 26.75 7.49
C GLY A 908 5.32 28.08 8.05
N VAL A 909 4.34 28.03 8.93
CA VAL A 909 3.83 29.24 9.61
C VAL A 909 4.30 29.16 11.05
N PRO A 910 5.16 30.08 11.51
CA PRO A 910 5.54 30.14 12.91
C PRO A 910 4.31 30.19 13.79
N GLU A 911 4.20 29.24 14.70
CA GLU A 911 3.08 29.20 15.63
C GLU A 911 3.17 30.38 16.60
N VAL A 912 2.03 31.05 16.84
CA VAL A 912 1.94 32.24 17.69
C VAL A 912 0.99 32.00 18.86
N PRO A 913 1.20 32.62 20.03
CA PRO A 913 0.30 32.45 21.17
C PRO A 913 -1.13 32.90 20.82
N GLY A 914 -2.07 31.95 20.79
CA GLY A 914 -3.47 32.19 20.39
C GLY A 914 -3.81 31.78 18.96
N ALA A 915 -2.86 31.25 18.18
CA ALA A 915 -3.05 30.82 16.79
C ALA A 915 -4.21 29.82 16.58
N TYR A 916 -4.51 28.97 17.57
CA TYR A 916 -5.67 28.07 17.55
C TYR A 916 -7.01 28.80 17.31
N MET A 917 -7.08 30.10 17.63
CA MET A 917 -8.25 30.93 17.39
C MET A 917 -8.37 31.33 15.92
N THR A 918 -7.25 31.49 15.21
CA THR A 918 -7.20 31.87 13.79
C THR A 918 -7.96 30.85 12.94
N THR A 919 -7.57 29.58 13.00
CA THR A 919 -8.24 28.50 12.24
C THR A 919 -9.73 28.43 12.55
N ARG A 920 -10.10 28.50 13.83
CA ARG A 920 -11.51 28.44 14.28
C ARG A 920 -12.34 29.61 13.75
N MET A 921 -11.78 30.82 13.79
CA MET A 921 -12.49 32.04 13.40
C MET A 921 -12.57 32.16 11.87
N VAL A 922 -11.57 31.67 11.14
CA VAL A 922 -11.65 31.50 9.68
C VAL A 922 -12.75 30.50 9.32
N ASP A 923 -12.86 29.36 10.02
CA ASP A 923 -13.95 28.40 9.82
C ASP A 923 -15.33 29.00 10.07
N TYR A 924 -15.47 29.82 11.12
CA TYR A 924 -16.73 30.50 11.41
C TYR A 924 -17.06 31.56 10.36
N ALA A 925 -16.08 32.38 9.96
CA ALA A 925 -16.25 33.32 8.86
C ALA A 925 -16.67 32.59 7.58
N PHE A 926 -16.03 31.47 7.25
CA PHE A 926 -16.35 30.67 6.08
C PHE A 926 -17.78 30.14 6.13
N LYS A 927 -18.20 29.58 7.27
CA LYS A 927 -19.58 29.11 7.47
C LYS A 927 -20.60 30.23 7.34
N ASN A 928 -20.33 31.41 7.88
CA ASN A 928 -21.23 32.56 7.74
C ASN A 928 -21.40 33.00 6.27
N VAL A 929 -20.34 32.88 5.46
CA VAL A 929 -20.41 33.23 4.04
C VAL A 929 -21.12 32.14 3.23
N VAL A 930 -20.67 30.89 3.37
CA VAL A 930 -21.13 29.78 2.55
C VAL A 930 -22.54 29.31 2.94
N THR A 931 -22.87 29.33 4.23
CA THR A 931 -24.18 28.90 4.73
C THR A 931 -25.15 30.08 4.85
N ASP A 932 -24.73 31.19 5.46
CA ASP A 932 -25.63 32.30 5.83
C ASP A 932 -25.62 33.45 4.80
N GLY A 933 -24.80 33.37 3.76
CA GLY A 933 -24.73 34.36 2.68
C GLY A 933 -24.14 35.70 3.12
N GLN A 934 -23.38 35.74 4.22
CA GLN A 934 -22.72 36.97 4.68
C GLN A 934 -21.67 37.45 3.66
N ASN A 935 -21.44 38.76 3.61
CA ASN A 935 -20.36 39.31 2.79
C ASN A 935 -18.99 38.76 3.24
N PRO A 936 -18.14 38.23 2.34
CA PRO A 936 -16.86 37.62 2.71
C PRO A 936 -15.92 38.54 3.51
N ARG A 937 -15.80 39.81 3.09
CA ARG A 937 -14.93 40.77 3.77
C ARG A 937 -15.46 41.10 5.16
N GLU A 938 -16.76 41.33 5.29
CA GLU A 938 -17.38 41.63 6.58
C GLU A 938 -17.26 40.44 7.55
N ALA A 939 -17.52 39.22 7.06
CA ALA A 939 -17.43 38.01 7.85
C ALA A 939 -16.01 37.79 8.39
N LEU A 940 -14.99 37.91 7.53
CA LEU A 940 -13.61 37.78 7.96
C LEU A 940 -13.20 38.91 8.91
N TYR A 941 -13.55 40.16 8.60
CA TYR A 941 -13.23 41.31 9.43
C TYR A 941 -13.76 41.17 10.86
N LEU A 942 -15.02 40.76 11.03
CA LEU A 942 -15.64 40.59 12.35
C LEU A 942 -14.97 39.46 13.15
N ASN A 943 -14.60 38.37 12.47
CA ASN A 943 -13.93 37.23 13.09
C ASN A 943 -12.46 37.54 13.43
N ALA A 944 -11.77 38.31 12.59
CA ALA A 944 -10.39 38.78 12.80
C ALA A 944 -10.25 39.63 14.07
N LYS A 945 -11.29 40.36 14.46
CA LYS A 945 -11.32 41.06 15.75
C LYS A 945 -11.17 40.10 16.93
N THR A 946 -11.88 38.98 16.92
CA THR A 946 -11.80 37.96 17.98
C THR A 946 -10.42 37.28 17.99
N ILE A 947 -9.80 37.11 16.82
CA ILE A 947 -8.43 36.62 16.71
C ILE A 947 -7.47 37.58 17.43
N ASN A 948 -7.52 38.87 17.12
CA ASN A 948 -6.65 39.87 17.77
C ASN A 948 -6.86 39.98 19.28
N GLU A 949 -8.11 39.91 19.75
CA GLU A 949 -8.41 39.89 21.18
C GLU A 949 -7.76 38.69 21.87
N GLU A 950 -7.80 37.51 21.26
CA GLU A 950 -7.18 36.30 21.82
C GLU A 950 -5.65 36.32 21.71
N LEU A 951 -5.07 36.80 20.59
CA LEU A 951 -3.63 37.01 20.44
C LEU A 951 -3.12 37.94 21.55
N THR A 952 -3.75 39.10 21.73
CA THR A 952 -3.38 40.08 22.76
C THR A 952 -3.49 39.49 24.16
N LYS A 953 -4.60 38.79 24.45
CA LYS A 953 -4.82 38.13 25.74
C LYS A 953 -3.75 37.07 26.03
N LYS A 954 -3.39 36.25 25.05
CA LYS A 954 -2.37 35.20 25.22
C LYS A 954 -0.96 35.78 25.34
N ARG A 955 -0.63 36.81 24.56
CA ARG A 955 0.62 37.55 24.71
C ARG A 955 0.75 38.17 26.11
N ASN A 956 -0.32 38.78 26.63
CA ASN A 956 -0.36 39.26 28.03
C ASN A 956 -0.19 38.12 29.06
N GLU A 957 -0.84 36.97 28.85
CA GLU A 957 -0.74 35.80 29.74
C GLU A 957 0.71 35.28 29.85
N PHE A 958 1.47 35.35 28.75
CA PHE A 958 2.86 34.90 28.68
C PHE A 958 3.89 36.03 28.84
N GLY A 959 3.46 37.26 29.15
CA GLY A 959 4.37 38.40 29.36
C GLY A 959 5.11 38.88 28.11
N LEU A 960 4.52 38.70 26.92
CA LEU A 960 5.04 39.15 25.65
C LEU A 960 4.58 40.58 25.32
N SER A 961 5.26 41.23 24.38
CA SER A 961 4.86 42.55 23.85
C SER A 961 3.42 42.51 23.30
N THR A 962 2.69 43.61 23.43
CA THR A 962 1.37 43.77 22.83
C THR A 962 1.32 45.12 22.12
N LEU A 963 0.39 45.29 21.17
CA LEU A 963 0.18 46.57 20.49
C LEU A 963 -0.02 47.74 21.47
N GLU A 964 -0.66 47.50 22.62
CA GLU A 964 -0.95 48.51 23.64
C GLU A 964 0.26 48.87 24.53
N ASN A 965 1.30 48.04 24.60
CA ASN A 965 2.48 48.22 25.47
C ASN A 965 3.73 48.72 24.73
N ASN A 966 3.63 48.98 23.41
CA ASN A 966 4.72 49.47 22.55
C ASN A 966 4.64 50.98 22.24
N GLU A 967 3.82 51.75 22.99
CA GLU A 967 3.85 53.24 23.01
C GLU A 967 4.77 53.83 24.08
#